data_AF-A0A541BWJ0-F1
#
_entry.id   AF-A0A541BWJ0-F1
#
_cell.length_a   1.000
_cell.length_b   1.000
_cell.length_c   1.000
_cell.angle_alpha   90.00
_cell.angle_beta   90.00
_cell.angle_gamma   90.00
#
_symmetry.space_group_name_H-M   'P 1'
#
loop_
_entity.id
_entity.type
_entity.pdbx_description
1 polymer ?
#
loop_
_entity_poly.entity_id
_entity_poly.type
_entity_poly.pdbx_seq_one_letter_code
_entity_poly.pdbx_strand_id
1 'polypeptide(L)'
;MTDDAETERLAALCMATERAATDALGWFRAFPRRIAAQRGVLEKEFRLAAVEARKLAAAARRPVAVGVYGLSQAGKSYLISTLARPPGRELYADLDRPRGFLAEINPESEKEATGLVTRFTMRREKGPEGFPVRFRLLTEIDLVKILANSWYRDAKDAEAAGAVAPGEAAEVLARAEGEASSAREHGELAAEDVWDLQNYFENEFRSYVTAQDFRGVFWDRMAEALPRLPLARRIELYALLWNRFQPFTALLERLTARLAALRFDRDAFAPIGALVPKTESVLSVDTLDHLHDPVQPGIEIVGASGARTRLTRPELTALIAELQITMMELPWPILERTDLLDFPGARERAGKNHADEIPADPKQLGFYFLRGKVAYLFERYAAERELNALLLCIKESNNPYDATIRQSIRQWIERTHGEKPEERARVETALFIVLTRMDMHFNRTPGRDEAASSNDLWEARIKASLLQPLQEANGWLDNWHPGRSFDNILLARNPGKSQSLSEIDANGVELRYLPGVEEKIARWGAEFAAHPDVRRYVRDPARAWSEVFRLNDAGMSYLVERLAPVCDPRLKLDQVAGQIATRRANMRRRLAEWHVGDDLEAEHAKRAAAIAPVVERLIACADAGRFATLLAHLHLTPAEAREVMLRNGQAAAAAAPGTAAP
;
A
#
# COMPACT_ATOMS: atom_id res chain seq x y z
N MET A 1 -3.98 -8.77 -30.50
CA MET A 1 -3.26 -9.41 -29.37
C MET A 1 -4.24 -9.53 -28.23
N THR A 2 -4.27 -10.65 -27.52
CA THR A 2 -5.11 -10.79 -26.32
C THR A 2 -4.56 -9.90 -25.20
N ASP A 3 -5.43 -9.38 -24.32
CA ASP A 3 -5.06 -8.54 -23.17
C ASP A 3 -3.97 -9.22 -22.30
N ASP A 4 -3.95 -10.56 -22.24
CA ASP A 4 -2.95 -11.36 -21.53
C ASP A 4 -1.54 -11.29 -22.14
N ALA A 5 -1.43 -11.26 -23.47
CA ALA A 5 -0.13 -11.20 -24.15
C ALA A 5 0.55 -9.83 -23.97
N GLU A 6 -0.24 -8.77 -23.95
CA GLU A 6 0.24 -7.42 -23.64
C GLU A 6 0.66 -7.31 -22.18
N THR A 7 -0.14 -7.85 -21.27
CA THR A 7 0.16 -7.93 -19.83
C THR A 7 1.51 -8.62 -19.58
N GLU A 8 1.74 -9.79 -20.16
CA GLU A 8 3.01 -10.52 -19.98
C GLU A 8 4.19 -9.81 -20.63
N ARG A 9 4.01 -9.17 -21.79
CA ARG A 9 5.06 -8.37 -22.41
C ARG A 9 5.48 -7.19 -21.52
N LEU A 10 4.51 -6.48 -20.94
CA LEU A 10 4.78 -5.35 -20.05
C LEU A 10 5.43 -5.81 -18.74
N ALA A 11 4.92 -6.89 -18.14
CA ALA A 11 5.53 -7.48 -16.95
C ALA A 11 6.99 -7.92 -17.22
N ALA A 12 7.27 -8.52 -18.37
CA ALA A 12 8.62 -8.89 -18.78
C ALA A 12 9.54 -7.67 -18.96
N LEU A 13 9.04 -6.56 -19.51
CA LEU A 13 9.78 -5.30 -19.62
C LEU A 13 10.11 -4.71 -18.24
N CYS A 14 9.17 -4.75 -17.31
CA CYS A 14 9.38 -4.35 -15.91
C CYS A 14 10.46 -5.21 -15.26
N MET A 15 10.39 -6.53 -15.38
CA MET A 15 11.42 -7.46 -14.87
C MET A 15 12.79 -7.24 -15.52
N ALA A 16 12.85 -6.93 -16.83
CA ALA A 16 14.12 -6.60 -17.49
C ALA A 16 14.70 -5.27 -17.00
N THR A 17 13.85 -4.32 -16.61
CA THR A 17 14.28 -3.03 -16.04
C THR A 17 14.79 -3.20 -14.62
N GLU A 18 14.15 -4.06 -13.82
CA GLU A 18 14.63 -4.45 -12.50
C GLU A 18 16.03 -5.06 -12.60
N ARG A 19 16.21 -6.11 -13.43
CA ARG A 19 17.53 -6.71 -13.67
C ARG A 19 18.58 -5.69 -14.10
N ALA A 20 18.25 -4.81 -15.05
CA ALA A 20 19.18 -3.77 -15.49
C ALA A 20 19.56 -2.78 -14.37
N ALA A 21 18.63 -2.51 -13.43
CA ALA A 21 18.94 -1.68 -12.27
C ALA A 21 19.91 -2.39 -11.32
N THR A 22 19.68 -3.69 -11.08
CA THR A 22 20.53 -4.55 -10.26
C THR A 22 21.92 -4.74 -10.87
N ASP A 23 22.02 -4.92 -12.18
CA ASP A 23 23.29 -4.99 -12.92
C ASP A 23 24.09 -3.69 -12.79
N ALA A 24 23.41 -2.53 -12.87
CA ALA A 24 24.05 -1.24 -12.67
C ALA A 24 24.57 -1.06 -11.23
N LEU A 25 23.85 -1.54 -10.21
CA LEU A 25 24.34 -1.60 -8.83
C LEU A 25 25.59 -2.49 -8.71
N GLY A 26 25.61 -3.63 -9.40
CA GLY A 26 26.80 -4.48 -9.52
C GLY A 26 27.99 -3.74 -10.13
N TRP A 27 27.75 -2.98 -11.20
CA TRP A 27 28.78 -2.15 -11.84
C TRP A 27 29.28 -1.04 -10.91
N PHE A 28 28.41 -0.37 -10.16
CA PHE A 28 28.79 0.65 -9.18
C PHE A 28 29.73 0.10 -8.10
N ARG A 29 29.46 -1.12 -7.62
CA ARG A 29 30.32 -1.83 -6.66
C ARG A 29 31.68 -2.21 -7.25
N ALA A 30 31.72 -2.61 -8.52
CA ALA A 30 32.97 -2.97 -9.21
C ALA A 30 33.86 -1.76 -9.53
N PHE A 31 33.28 -0.57 -9.74
CA PHE A 31 34.00 0.64 -10.14
C PHE A 31 33.75 1.86 -9.22
N PRO A 32 33.97 1.75 -7.90
CA PRO A 32 33.58 2.78 -6.93
C PRO A 32 34.29 4.11 -7.15
N ARG A 33 35.53 4.08 -7.68
CA ARG A 33 36.31 5.30 -7.98
C ARG A 33 35.73 6.11 -9.15
N ARG A 34 35.07 5.47 -10.12
CA ARG A 34 34.52 6.14 -11.31
C ARG A 34 33.29 6.98 -10.99
N ILE A 35 32.57 6.61 -9.93
CA ILE A 35 31.32 7.23 -9.52
C ILE A 35 31.41 7.90 -8.15
N ALA A 36 32.62 8.04 -7.58
CA ALA A 36 32.82 8.36 -6.16
C ALA A 36 32.00 9.56 -5.67
N ALA A 37 31.91 10.63 -6.47
CA ALA A 37 31.17 11.84 -6.14
C ALA A 37 29.64 11.67 -6.12
N GLN A 38 29.10 10.71 -6.89
CA GLN A 38 27.65 10.52 -7.08
C GLN A 38 27.15 9.18 -6.53
N ARG A 39 28.04 8.33 -6.00
CA ARG A 39 27.78 6.93 -5.67
C ARG A 39 26.54 6.72 -4.81
N GLY A 40 26.44 7.41 -3.67
CA GLY A 40 25.31 7.22 -2.76
C GLY A 40 23.95 7.58 -3.38
N VAL A 41 23.91 8.64 -4.20
CA VAL A 41 22.69 9.05 -4.92
C VAL A 41 22.33 8.02 -6.00
N LEU A 42 23.30 7.58 -6.79
CA LEU A 42 23.09 6.56 -7.83
C LEU A 42 22.61 5.23 -7.24
N GLU A 43 23.27 4.75 -6.18
CA GLU A 43 22.86 3.52 -5.52
C GLU A 43 21.43 3.62 -4.98
N LYS A 44 21.07 4.73 -4.32
CA LYS A 44 19.69 4.94 -3.85
C LYS A 44 18.68 4.96 -5.00
N GLU A 45 18.94 5.71 -6.06
CA GLU A 45 18.05 5.84 -7.21
C GLU A 45 17.82 4.49 -7.92
N PHE A 46 18.88 3.70 -8.10
CA PHE A 46 18.81 2.41 -8.78
C PHE A 46 18.17 1.31 -7.92
N ARG A 47 18.38 1.32 -6.60
CA ARG A 47 17.63 0.45 -5.67
C ARG A 47 16.13 0.74 -5.72
N LEU A 48 15.75 2.02 -5.68
CA LEU A 48 14.35 2.42 -5.82
C LEU A 48 13.78 2.01 -7.19
N ALA A 49 14.56 2.15 -8.27
CA ALA A 49 14.16 1.71 -9.60
C ALA A 49 13.92 0.19 -9.66
N ALA A 50 14.78 -0.62 -9.04
CA ALA A 50 14.62 -2.08 -8.95
C ALA A 50 13.33 -2.46 -8.21
N VAL A 51 13.14 -1.91 -7.00
CA VAL A 51 11.93 -2.15 -6.19
C VAL A 51 10.66 -1.78 -6.95
N GLU A 52 10.61 -0.58 -7.54
CA GLU A 52 9.43 -0.11 -8.27
C GLU A 52 9.18 -0.92 -9.55
N ALA A 53 10.23 -1.29 -10.29
CA ALA A 53 10.08 -2.13 -11.47
C ALA A 53 9.52 -3.52 -11.12
N ARG A 54 9.97 -4.13 -10.02
CA ARG A 54 9.41 -5.40 -9.52
C ARG A 54 7.94 -5.28 -9.13
N LYS A 55 7.56 -4.19 -8.44
CA LYS A 55 6.16 -3.90 -8.11
C LYS A 55 5.31 -3.68 -9.35
N LEU A 56 5.81 -2.94 -10.34
CA LEU A 56 5.11 -2.71 -11.61
C LEU A 56 4.88 -4.01 -12.39
N ALA A 57 5.83 -4.95 -12.37
CA ALA A 57 5.65 -6.27 -12.98
C ALA A 57 4.51 -7.06 -12.30
N ALA A 58 4.45 -7.04 -10.97
CA ALA A 58 3.36 -7.67 -10.22
C ALA A 58 2.01 -6.98 -10.48
N ALA A 59 1.98 -5.65 -10.49
CA ALA A 59 0.79 -4.84 -10.73
C ALA A 59 0.18 -5.11 -12.12
N ALA A 60 1.01 -5.28 -13.16
CA ALA A 60 0.57 -5.60 -14.51
C ALA A 60 -0.23 -6.90 -14.54
N ARG A 61 0.24 -7.95 -13.87
CA ARG A 61 -0.40 -9.29 -13.85
C ARG A 61 -1.64 -9.38 -12.97
N ARG A 62 -1.77 -8.48 -12.00
CA ARG A 62 -2.92 -8.49 -11.09
C ARG A 62 -4.19 -8.07 -11.86
N PRO A 63 -5.38 -8.58 -11.49
CA PRO A 63 -6.63 -7.96 -11.91
C PRO A 63 -6.70 -6.49 -11.45
N VAL A 64 -7.43 -5.66 -12.17
CA VAL A 64 -7.83 -4.34 -11.67
C VAL A 64 -8.95 -4.49 -10.66
N ALA A 65 -9.03 -3.58 -9.69
CA ALA A 65 -10.09 -3.62 -8.69
C ALA A 65 -10.67 -2.24 -8.34
N VAL A 66 -11.95 -2.25 -7.95
CA VAL A 66 -12.60 -1.15 -7.23
C VAL A 66 -12.47 -1.43 -5.73
N GLY A 67 -11.81 -0.56 -4.99
CA GLY A 67 -11.72 -0.65 -3.54
C GLY A 67 -12.84 0.11 -2.85
N VAL A 68 -13.46 -0.50 -1.84
CA VAL A 68 -14.40 0.18 -0.93
C VAL A 68 -13.74 0.34 0.43
N TYR A 69 -13.63 1.58 0.88
CA TYR A 69 -12.88 1.95 2.09
C TYR A 69 -13.60 3.08 2.84
N GLY A 70 -13.31 3.26 4.12
CA GLY A 70 -13.81 4.38 4.91
C GLY A 70 -14.42 3.98 6.26
N LEU A 71 -14.81 4.99 7.03
CA LEU A 71 -15.30 4.83 8.41
C LEU A 71 -16.78 4.41 8.50
N SER A 72 -17.54 4.51 7.41
CA SER A 72 -18.94 4.06 7.38
C SER A 72 -19.02 2.55 7.18
N GLN A 73 -18.87 1.76 8.25
CA GLN A 73 -18.94 0.29 8.15
C GLN A 73 -20.26 -0.20 7.56
N ALA A 74 -21.39 0.28 8.09
CA ALA A 74 -22.71 -0.10 7.58
C ALA A 74 -22.92 0.32 6.11
N GLY A 75 -22.40 1.48 5.71
CA GLY A 75 -22.47 1.95 4.33
C GLY A 75 -21.60 1.12 3.38
N LYS A 76 -20.38 0.79 3.80
CA LYS A 76 -19.45 -0.09 3.08
C LYS A 76 -20.05 -1.47 2.86
N SER A 77 -20.54 -2.11 3.92
CA SER A 77 -21.17 -3.44 3.83
C SER A 77 -22.39 -3.44 2.90
N TYR A 78 -23.19 -2.37 2.91
CA TYR A 78 -24.31 -2.22 1.98
C TYR A 78 -23.85 -2.08 0.52
N LEU A 79 -22.86 -1.22 0.26
CA LEU A 79 -22.33 -1.02 -1.08
C LEU A 79 -21.68 -2.29 -1.62
N ILE A 80 -20.86 -2.97 -0.81
CA ILE A 80 -20.24 -4.24 -1.18
C ILE A 80 -21.31 -5.29 -1.49
N SER A 81 -22.25 -5.51 -0.58
CA SER A 81 -23.28 -6.54 -0.79
C SER A 81 -24.13 -6.26 -2.02
N THR A 82 -24.36 -4.99 -2.36
CA THR A 82 -25.17 -4.61 -3.52
C THR A 82 -24.37 -4.58 -4.84
N LEU A 83 -23.10 -4.17 -4.82
CA LEU A 83 -22.23 -4.23 -6.00
C LEU A 83 -21.85 -5.67 -6.37
N ALA A 84 -21.74 -6.56 -5.38
CA ALA A 84 -21.34 -7.94 -5.59
C ALA A 84 -22.50 -8.88 -5.97
N ARG A 85 -23.74 -8.38 -6.15
CA ARG A 85 -24.89 -9.21 -6.55
C ARG A 85 -25.68 -8.59 -7.72
N PRO A 86 -26.27 -9.39 -8.61
CA PRO A 86 -27.23 -8.87 -9.57
C PRO A 86 -28.40 -8.17 -8.87
N PRO A 87 -29.00 -7.12 -9.47
CA PRO A 87 -30.17 -6.45 -8.90
C PRO A 87 -31.27 -7.43 -8.52
N GLY A 88 -31.73 -7.35 -7.27
CA GLY A 88 -32.81 -8.19 -6.73
C GLY A 88 -32.43 -9.62 -6.35
N ARG A 89 -31.16 -10.03 -6.45
CA ARG A 89 -30.68 -11.38 -6.08
C ARG A 89 -29.78 -11.36 -4.86
N GLU A 90 -29.55 -12.49 -4.20
CA GLU A 90 -28.54 -12.59 -3.13
C GLU A 90 -27.14 -12.87 -3.66
N LEU A 91 -26.11 -12.48 -2.91
CA LEU A 91 -24.72 -12.83 -3.22
C LEU A 91 -24.41 -14.26 -2.79
N TYR A 92 -24.10 -15.12 -3.77
CA TYR A 92 -23.61 -16.48 -3.54
C TYR A 92 -22.13 -16.63 -3.91
N ALA A 93 -21.37 -17.21 -3.00
CA ALA A 93 -19.97 -17.60 -3.20
C ALA A 93 -19.88 -19.04 -3.73
N ASP A 94 -19.00 -19.25 -4.71
CA ASP A 94 -18.62 -20.57 -5.24
C ASP A 94 -17.48 -21.15 -4.38
N LEU A 95 -17.84 -22.05 -3.44
CA LEU A 95 -16.93 -22.71 -2.49
C LEU A 95 -17.08 -24.24 -2.58
N ASP A 96 -17.25 -24.95 -1.46
CA ASP A 96 -17.59 -26.39 -1.46
C ASP A 96 -19.00 -26.65 -2.01
N ARG A 97 -19.91 -25.72 -1.75
CA ARG A 97 -21.21 -25.57 -2.41
C ARG A 97 -21.51 -24.08 -2.57
N PRO A 98 -22.52 -23.71 -3.38
CA PRO A 98 -23.04 -22.34 -3.33
C PRO A 98 -23.44 -21.98 -1.90
N ARG A 99 -22.87 -20.90 -1.39
CA ARG A 99 -23.14 -20.39 -0.02
C ARG A 99 -23.52 -18.93 -0.07
N GLY A 100 -24.60 -18.58 0.62
CA GLY A 100 -25.02 -17.18 0.73
C GLY A 100 -24.01 -16.40 1.56
N PHE A 101 -23.39 -15.36 0.99
CA PHE A 101 -22.29 -14.66 1.65
C PHE A 101 -22.73 -13.99 2.96
N LEU A 102 -23.83 -13.24 2.94
CA LEU A 102 -24.36 -12.58 4.14
C LEU A 102 -24.91 -13.57 5.18
N ALA A 103 -25.55 -14.64 4.71
CA ALA A 103 -26.19 -15.62 5.59
C ALA A 103 -25.17 -16.51 6.30
N GLU A 104 -24.19 -17.05 5.57
CA GLU A 104 -23.33 -18.15 6.03
C GLU A 104 -21.86 -17.75 6.29
N ILE A 105 -21.34 -16.69 5.64
CA ILE A 105 -19.89 -16.40 5.60
C ILE A 105 -19.55 -15.12 6.39
N ASN A 106 -20.25 -14.02 6.09
CA ASN A 106 -19.96 -12.71 6.65
C ASN A 106 -20.39 -12.65 8.13
N PRO A 107 -19.46 -12.43 9.08
CA PRO A 107 -19.80 -12.36 10.50
C PRO A 107 -20.81 -11.25 10.81
N GLU A 108 -21.72 -11.51 11.75
CA GLU A 108 -22.59 -10.49 12.32
C GLU A 108 -21.85 -9.81 13.48
N SER A 109 -21.43 -8.56 13.30
CA SER A 109 -20.80 -7.77 14.36
C SER A 109 -21.26 -6.33 14.30
N GLU A 110 -21.51 -5.73 15.47
CA GLU A 110 -21.68 -4.28 15.62
C GLU A 110 -20.34 -3.53 15.55
N LYS A 111 -19.23 -4.24 15.78
CA LYS A 111 -17.86 -3.76 15.54
C LYS A 111 -17.45 -4.01 14.09
N GLU A 112 -16.31 -3.46 13.65
CA GLU A 112 -15.76 -3.73 12.31
C GLU A 112 -15.74 -5.24 12.02
N ALA A 113 -16.28 -5.64 10.87
CA ALA A 113 -16.56 -7.04 10.60
C ALA A 113 -15.30 -7.88 10.28
N THR A 114 -14.22 -7.26 9.76
CA THR A 114 -13.03 -7.99 9.27
C THR A 114 -11.70 -7.29 9.55
N GLY A 115 -10.64 -8.08 9.75
CA GLY A 115 -9.24 -7.63 9.88
C GLY A 115 -8.36 -7.92 8.66
N LEU A 116 -8.99 -8.25 7.52
CA LEU A 116 -8.36 -8.65 6.27
C LEU A 116 -9.16 -8.11 5.08
N VAL A 117 -8.56 -8.08 3.88
CA VAL A 117 -9.23 -7.64 2.65
C VAL A 117 -10.06 -8.79 2.07
N THR A 118 -11.29 -8.54 1.66
CA THR A 118 -12.11 -9.53 0.93
C THR A 118 -12.21 -9.14 -0.54
N ARG A 119 -11.72 -10.01 -1.44
CA ARG A 119 -11.81 -9.83 -2.89
C ARG A 119 -12.99 -10.61 -3.46
N PHE A 120 -13.93 -9.92 -4.07
CA PHE A 120 -15.00 -10.52 -4.87
C PHE A 120 -14.60 -10.52 -6.34
N THR A 121 -14.61 -11.69 -6.97
CA THR A 121 -14.15 -11.86 -8.35
C THR A 121 -15.01 -12.83 -9.14
N MET A 122 -15.07 -12.65 -10.46
CA MET A 122 -15.65 -13.63 -11.39
C MET A 122 -14.64 -14.72 -11.79
N ARG A 123 -13.36 -14.58 -11.43
CA ARG A 123 -12.30 -15.52 -11.78
C ARG A 123 -12.47 -16.82 -10.99
N ARG A 124 -12.68 -17.92 -11.71
CA ARG A 124 -12.82 -19.26 -11.14
C ARG A 124 -11.47 -19.97 -11.13
N GLU A 125 -10.90 -20.14 -9.94
CA GLU A 125 -9.66 -20.89 -9.74
C GLU A 125 -9.94 -22.03 -8.76
N LYS A 126 -9.67 -23.27 -9.18
CA LYS A 126 -9.89 -24.44 -8.34
C LYS A 126 -8.72 -24.62 -7.38
N GLY A 127 -9.04 -24.71 -6.09
CA GLY A 127 -8.11 -25.17 -5.07
C GLY A 127 -7.95 -26.69 -5.05
N PRO A 128 -7.03 -27.20 -4.22
CA PRO A 128 -6.93 -28.63 -3.93
C PRO A 128 -8.25 -29.22 -3.39
N GLU A 129 -8.48 -30.51 -3.65
CA GLU A 129 -9.65 -31.21 -3.15
C GLU A 129 -9.76 -31.13 -1.61
N GLY A 130 -10.93 -30.73 -1.10
CA GLY A 130 -11.17 -30.50 0.33
C GLY A 130 -10.77 -29.12 0.86
N PHE A 131 -10.14 -28.27 0.03
CA PHE A 131 -9.67 -26.94 0.42
C PHE A 131 -10.27 -25.84 -0.49
N PRO A 132 -11.59 -25.56 -0.39
CA PRO A 132 -12.28 -24.63 -1.28
C PRO A 132 -11.99 -23.15 -0.98
N VAL A 133 -11.49 -22.83 0.22
CA VAL A 133 -11.26 -21.44 0.64
C VAL A 133 -9.86 -21.03 0.21
N ARG A 134 -9.74 -19.92 -0.52
CA ARG A 134 -8.46 -19.40 -1.00
C ARG A 134 -8.07 -18.12 -0.27
N PHE A 135 -6.82 -18.07 0.15
CA PHE A 135 -6.20 -16.92 0.79
C PHE A 135 -4.95 -16.47 0.07
N ARG A 136 -4.69 -15.15 0.08
CA ARG A 136 -3.36 -14.60 -0.10
C ARG A 136 -2.75 -14.34 1.28
N LEU A 137 -1.55 -14.83 1.52
CA LEU A 137 -0.83 -14.68 2.77
C LEU A 137 0.06 -13.43 2.76
N LEU A 138 0.31 -12.91 3.96
CA LEU A 138 1.33 -11.90 4.23
C LEU A 138 2.73 -12.52 4.06
N THR A 139 3.68 -11.70 3.57
CA THR A 139 5.09 -12.07 3.48
C THR A 139 5.82 -11.85 4.82
N GLU A 140 7.05 -12.35 4.93
CA GLU A 140 7.96 -12.04 6.04
C GLU A 140 8.09 -10.52 6.27
N ILE A 141 8.32 -9.75 5.20
CA ILE A 141 8.46 -8.29 5.26
C ILE A 141 7.13 -7.59 5.57
N ASP A 142 5.99 -8.13 5.13
CA ASP A 142 4.69 -7.58 5.50
C ASP A 142 4.49 -7.64 7.02
N LEU A 143 4.84 -8.77 7.65
CA LEU A 143 4.76 -8.93 9.11
C LEU A 143 5.67 -7.96 9.85
N VAL A 144 6.90 -7.75 9.35
CA VAL A 144 7.84 -6.76 9.91
C VAL A 144 7.26 -5.35 9.83
N LYS A 145 6.68 -4.96 8.69
CA LYS A 145 6.04 -3.65 8.50
C LYS A 145 4.83 -3.47 9.42
N ILE A 146 4.02 -4.50 9.60
CA ILE A 146 2.86 -4.48 10.51
C ILE A 146 3.31 -4.22 11.95
N LEU A 147 4.28 -4.98 12.45
CA LEU A 147 4.78 -4.84 13.83
C LEU A 147 5.48 -3.49 14.05
N ALA A 148 6.25 -3.02 13.06
CA ALA A 148 6.84 -1.69 13.09
C ALA A 148 5.76 -0.59 13.08
N ASN A 149 4.70 -0.73 12.27
CA ASN A 149 3.58 0.22 12.26
C ASN A 149 2.92 0.30 13.63
N SER A 150 2.61 -0.85 14.25
CA SER A 150 2.09 -0.90 15.61
C SER A 150 3.04 -0.21 16.58
N TRP A 151 4.34 -0.53 16.53
CA TRP A 151 5.34 0.05 17.43
C TRP A 151 5.43 1.58 17.34
N TYR A 152 5.65 2.13 16.14
CA TYR A 152 5.85 3.57 15.99
C TYR A 152 4.55 4.38 16.10
N ARG A 153 3.41 3.84 15.64
CA ARG A 153 2.16 4.63 15.53
C ARG A 153 1.16 4.43 16.66
N ASP A 154 1.24 3.34 17.40
CA ASP A 154 0.31 3.06 18.51
C ASP A 154 0.97 3.09 19.89
N ALA A 155 2.30 2.92 20.00
CA ALA A 155 2.99 3.04 21.27
C ALA A 155 3.11 4.52 21.69
N LYS A 156 2.63 4.84 22.90
CA LYS A 156 2.66 6.21 23.47
C LYS A 156 4.06 6.79 23.55
N ASP A 157 5.05 5.95 23.87
CA ASP A 157 6.45 6.34 23.99
C ASP A 157 7.37 5.23 23.46
N ALA A 158 7.40 5.04 22.14
CA ALA A 158 8.48 4.28 21.49
C ALA A 158 9.88 4.81 21.86
N GLU A 159 9.96 6.08 22.29
CA GLU A 159 11.17 6.75 22.79
C GLU A 159 11.47 6.47 24.27
N ALA A 160 10.46 6.17 25.12
CA ALA A 160 10.66 5.89 26.55
C ALA A 160 10.87 4.40 26.87
N ALA A 161 10.60 3.50 25.92
CA ALA A 161 10.81 2.05 26.09
C ALA A 161 12.30 1.63 26.13
N GLY A 162 13.23 2.59 26.26
CA GLY A 162 14.65 2.41 25.98
C GLY A 162 14.91 2.32 24.48
N ALA A 163 16.13 2.62 24.06
CA ALA A 163 16.58 2.39 22.69
C ALA A 163 17.74 1.38 22.73
N VAL A 164 17.78 0.45 21.78
CA VAL A 164 18.97 -0.38 21.55
C VAL A 164 20.11 0.60 21.32
N ALA A 165 21.15 0.51 22.14
CA ALA A 165 22.27 1.41 22.02
C ALA A 165 22.85 1.27 20.58
N PRO A 166 23.19 2.37 19.88
CA PRO A 166 23.71 2.29 18.51
C PRO A 166 24.90 1.34 18.35
N GLY A 167 25.74 1.23 19.38
CA GLY A 167 26.86 0.27 19.42
C GLY A 167 26.41 -1.19 19.40
N GLU A 168 25.34 -1.53 20.13
CA GLU A 168 24.80 -2.89 20.18
C GLU A 168 24.17 -3.29 18.84
N ALA A 169 23.42 -2.39 18.19
CA ALA A 169 22.88 -2.64 16.85
C ALA A 169 23.99 -2.89 15.83
N ALA A 170 25.09 -2.12 15.92
CA ALA A 170 26.25 -2.29 15.05
C ALA A 170 26.99 -3.64 15.26
N GLU A 171 27.11 -4.10 16.51
CA GLU A 171 27.72 -5.38 16.88
C GLU A 171 26.91 -6.58 16.36
N VAL A 172 25.58 -6.55 16.54
CA VAL A 172 24.68 -7.61 16.06
C VAL A 172 24.77 -7.72 14.55
N LEU A 173 24.75 -6.58 13.86
CA LEU A 173 24.87 -6.52 12.41
C LEU A 173 26.24 -7.00 11.93
N ALA A 174 27.33 -6.67 12.63
CA ALA A 174 28.68 -7.15 12.29
C ALA A 174 28.81 -8.66 12.44
N ARG A 175 28.20 -9.25 13.48
CA ARG A 175 28.12 -10.70 13.65
C ARG A 175 27.35 -11.35 12.50
N ALA A 176 26.20 -10.78 12.17
CA ALA A 176 25.35 -11.27 11.09
C ALA A 176 26.04 -11.22 9.71
N GLU A 177 26.82 -10.17 9.44
CA GLU A 177 27.65 -10.09 8.23
C GLU A 177 28.76 -11.14 8.19
N GLY A 178 29.39 -11.40 9.33
CA GLY A 178 30.37 -12.49 9.47
C GLY A 178 29.77 -13.84 9.09
N GLU A 179 28.57 -14.14 9.61
CA GLU A 179 27.81 -15.35 9.26
C GLU A 179 27.41 -15.37 7.76
N ALA A 180 26.95 -14.24 7.22
CA ALA A 180 26.48 -14.11 5.84
C ALA A 180 27.61 -14.17 4.80
N SER A 181 28.85 -13.84 5.16
CA SER A 181 29.99 -13.71 4.24
C SER A 181 30.33 -14.97 3.44
N SER A 182 30.01 -16.15 3.98
CA SER A 182 30.27 -17.46 3.36
C SER A 182 29.00 -18.24 3.02
N ALA A 183 27.82 -17.71 3.39
CA ALA A 183 26.54 -18.35 3.16
C ALA A 183 26.00 -18.06 1.76
N ARG A 184 25.31 -19.04 1.17
CA ARG A 184 24.52 -18.83 -0.05
C ARG A 184 23.19 -18.20 0.31
N GLU A 185 22.61 -17.48 -0.64
CA GLU A 185 21.24 -16.98 -0.48
C GLU A 185 20.27 -18.16 -0.34
N HIS A 186 19.33 -18.04 0.59
CA HIS A 186 18.32 -19.06 0.84
C HIS A 186 17.16 -18.99 -0.16
N GLY A 187 16.95 -17.83 -0.80
CA GLY A 187 16.01 -17.63 -1.91
C GLY A 187 14.60 -17.19 -1.50
N GLU A 188 14.28 -17.10 -0.20
CA GLU A 188 12.94 -16.67 0.25
C GLU A 188 12.82 -15.16 0.43
N LEU A 189 13.95 -14.46 0.54
CA LEU A 189 14.04 -13.01 0.70
C LEU A 189 15.15 -12.49 -0.21
N ALA A 190 14.87 -11.42 -0.96
CA ALA A 190 15.84 -10.74 -1.81
C ALA A 190 16.24 -9.37 -1.24
N ALA A 191 17.33 -8.79 -1.73
CA ALA A 191 17.79 -7.45 -1.31
C ALA A 191 16.73 -6.37 -1.57
N GLU A 192 15.96 -6.50 -2.65
CA GLU A 192 14.87 -5.60 -3.03
C GLU A 192 13.74 -5.58 -2.00
N ASP A 193 13.50 -6.71 -1.30
CA ASP A 193 12.53 -6.77 -0.20
C ASP A 193 12.99 -5.91 0.99
N VAL A 194 14.29 -5.89 1.25
CA VAL A 194 14.91 -5.04 2.29
C VAL A 194 14.92 -3.57 1.87
N TRP A 195 15.18 -3.26 0.60
CA TRP A 195 15.06 -1.88 0.09
C TRP A 195 13.62 -1.38 0.13
N ASP A 196 12.64 -2.26 -0.10
CA ASP A 196 11.23 -1.92 0.07
C ASP A 196 10.87 -1.67 1.54
N LEU A 197 11.42 -2.46 2.47
CA LEU A 197 11.31 -2.21 3.90
C LEU A 197 11.95 -0.88 4.30
N GLN A 198 13.15 -0.57 3.81
CA GLN A 198 13.82 0.71 4.01
C GLN A 198 12.93 1.87 3.54
N ASN A 199 12.40 1.78 2.31
CA ASN A 199 11.52 2.81 1.75
C ASN A 199 10.26 2.99 2.60
N TYR A 200 9.70 1.91 3.15
CA TYR A 200 8.58 1.99 4.07
C TYR A 200 8.93 2.77 5.34
N PHE A 201 10.06 2.45 5.99
CA PHE A 201 10.54 3.15 7.18
C PHE A 201 10.83 4.64 6.93
N GLU A 202 11.52 4.95 5.82
CA GLU A 202 11.86 6.33 5.45
C GLU A 202 10.63 7.18 5.14
N ASN A 203 9.54 6.59 4.66
CA ASN A 203 8.30 7.31 4.34
C ASN A 203 7.37 7.42 5.54
N GLU A 204 7.13 6.31 6.25
CA GLU A 204 6.09 6.23 7.27
C GLU A 204 6.58 6.63 8.66
N PHE A 205 7.88 6.48 8.94
CA PHE A 205 8.45 6.70 10.27
C PHE A 205 9.50 7.83 10.30
N ARG A 206 9.56 8.68 9.26
CA ARG A 206 10.56 9.75 9.14
C ARG A 206 10.59 10.73 10.31
N SER A 207 9.46 10.91 11.00
CA SER A 207 9.28 11.86 12.11
C SER A 207 9.72 11.31 13.46
N TYR A 208 9.96 10.00 13.56
CA TYR A 208 10.34 9.35 14.81
C TYR A 208 11.86 9.34 14.93
N VAL A 209 12.38 9.83 16.07
CA VAL A 209 13.83 9.97 16.29
C VAL A 209 14.51 8.59 16.27
N THR A 210 13.93 7.60 16.95
CA THR A 210 14.46 6.24 17.00
C THR A 210 14.46 5.52 15.65
N ALA A 211 13.62 5.94 14.69
CA ALA A 211 13.68 5.43 13.31
C ALA A 211 14.84 6.04 12.50
N GLN A 212 15.38 7.19 12.93
CA GLN A 212 16.52 7.85 12.27
C GLN A 212 17.82 7.09 12.48
N ASP A 213 17.94 6.36 13.59
CA ASP A 213 19.13 5.58 13.94
C ASP A 213 19.43 4.47 12.91
N PHE A 214 18.42 4.05 12.15
CA PHE A 214 18.54 3.04 11.10
C PHE A 214 18.87 3.63 9.72
N ARG A 215 19.16 4.93 9.58
CA ARG A 215 19.44 5.54 8.27
C ARG A 215 20.80 5.16 7.71
N GLY A 216 20.93 5.30 6.38
CA GLY A 216 22.20 5.15 5.68
C GLY A 216 22.68 3.70 5.67
N VAL A 217 23.92 3.47 6.12
CA VAL A 217 24.66 2.21 5.95
C VAL A 217 23.97 1.02 6.62
N PHE A 218 23.12 1.23 7.63
CA PHE A 218 22.37 0.16 8.29
C PHE A 218 21.54 -0.66 7.29
N TRP A 219 20.74 -0.01 6.44
CA TRP A 219 19.90 -0.70 5.46
C TRP A 219 20.72 -1.40 4.37
N ASP A 220 21.86 -0.82 3.98
CA ASP A 220 22.78 -1.40 3.01
C ASP A 220 23.34 -2.73 3.51
N ARG A 221 23.79 -2.74 4.78
CA ARG A 221 24.29 -3.91 5.49
C ARG A 221 23.19 -4.97 5.69
N MET A 222 21.98 -4.55 6.07
CA MET A 222 20.81 -5.43 6.17
C MET A 222 20.47 -6.10 4.83
N ALA A 223 20.47 -5.33 3.73
CA ALA A 223 20.15 -5.83 2.40
C ALA A 223 21.20 -6.83 1.87
N GLU A 224 22.46 -6.71 2.30
CA GLU A 224 23.51 -7.66 1.98
C GLU A 224 23.47 -8.93 2.85
N ALA A 225 23.17 -8.78 4.15
CA ALA A 225 23.19 -9.88 5.10
C ALA A 225 21.92 -10.75 5.06
N LEU A 226 20.72 -10.14 5.12
CA LEU A 226 19.47 -10.87 5.34
C LEU A 226 19.19 -11.99 4.34
N PRO A 227 19.35 -11.82 3.01
CA PRO A 227 19.10 -12.90 2.03
C PRO A 227 19.93 -14.17 2.24
N ARG A 228 21.08 -14.04 2.91
CA ARG A 228 22.06 -15.12 3.17
C ARG A 228 21.95 -15.70 4.58
N LEU A 229 21.05 -15.17 5.40
CA LEU A 229 20.88 -15.62 6.78
C LEU A 229 19.66 -16.53 6.92
N PRO A 230 19.73 -17.53 7.82
CA PRO A 230 18.56 -18.34 8.16
C PRO A 230 17.51 -17.47 8.89
N LEU A 231 16.24 -17.88 8.81
CA LEU A 231 15.10 -17.12 9.34
C LEU A 231 15.29 -16.65 10.80
N ALA A 232 15.81 -17.51 11.68
CA ALA A 232 16.06 -17.15 13.07
C ALA A 232 16.99 -15.93 13.23
N ARG A 233 18.03 -15.83 12.40
CA ARG A 233 18.96 -14.69 12.39
C ARG A 233 18.34 -13.44 11.77
N ARG A 234 17.48 -13.61 10.75
CA ARG A 234 16.71 -12.50 10.19
C ARG A 234 15.78 -11.87 11.24
N ILE A 235 15.10 -12.70 12.02
CA ILE A 235 14.24 -12.25 13.13
C ILE A 235 15.03 -11.47 14.18
N GLU A 236 16.23 -11.91 14.56
CA GLU A 236 17.11 -11.19 15.51
C GLU A 236 17.44 -9.77 15.02
N LEU A 237 17.68 -9.62 13.71
CA LEU A 237 17.93 -8.31 13.09
C LEU A 237 16.66 -7.46 12.98
N TYR A 238 15.51 -8.03 12.60
CA TYR A 238 14.24 -7.29 12.56
C TYR A 238 13.82 -6.81 13.93
N ALA A 239 14.12 -7.58 14.99
CA ALA A 239 13.79 -7.21 16.35
C ALA A 239 14.38 -5.85 16.75
N LEU A 240 15.50 -5.43 16.16
CA LEU A 240 16.09 -4.10 16.39
C LEU A 240 15.10 -2.97 16.05
N LEU A 241 14.23 -3.16 15.05
CA LEU A 241 13.30 -2.15 14.54
C LEU A 241 12.17 -1.78 15.52
N TRP A 242 11.94 -2.59 16.56
CA TRP A 242 11.01 -2.31 17.66
C TRP A 242 11.68 -2.52 19.01
N ASN A 243 12.96 -2.15 19.11
CA ASN A 243 13.72 -2.18 20.35
C ASN A 243 13.75 -3.56 21.05
N ARG A 244 13.73 -4.64 20.26
CA ARG A 244 13.67 -6.03 20.73
C ARG A 244 12.52 -6.32 21.68
N PHE A 245 11.42 -5.57 21.56
CA PHE A 245 10.21 -5.82 22.33
C PHE A 245 9.72 -7.26 22.16
N GLN A 246 9.94 -8.07 23.19
CA GLN A 246 9.85 -9.53 23.14
C GLN A 246 8.48 -10.05 22.67
N PRO A 247 7.33 -9.48 23.09
CA PRO A 247 6.02 -9.93 22.61
C PRO A 247 5.87 -9.85 21.09
N PHE A 248 6.43 -8.81 20.45
CA PHE A 248 6.40 -8.67 18.99
C PHE A 248 7.37 -9.63 18.32
N THR A 249 8.58 -9.76 18.86
CA THR A 249 9.60 -10.69 18.33
C THR A 249 9.12 -12.14 18.37
N ALA A 250 8.53 -12.59 19.48
CA ALA A 250 8.00 -13.95 19.61
C ALA A 250 6.78 -14.20 18.71
N LEU A 251 5.94 -13.18 18.50
CA LEU A 251 4.85 -13.26 17.53
C LEU A 251 5.39 -13.40 16.10
N LEU A 252 6.39 -12.60 15.72
CA LEU A 252 7.04 -12.70 14.41
C LEU A 252 7.64 -14.09 14.19
N GLU A 253 8.38 -14.61 15.17
CA GLU A 253 8.97 -15.95 15.11
C GLU A 253 7.92 -17.03 14.88
N ARG A 254 6.82 -17.00 15.64
CA ARG A 254 5.71 -17.94 15.45
C ARG A 254 5.10 -17.85 14.06
N LEU A 255 4.73 -16.65 13.61
CA LEU A 255 4.04 -16.46 12.33
C LEU A 255 4.95 -16.80 11.13
N THR A 256 6.21 -16.40 11.17
CA THR A 256 7.18 -16.70 10.11
C THR A 256 7.58 -18.17 10.09
N ALA A 257 7.59 -18.88 11.23
CA ALA A 257 7.75 -20.34 11.24
C ALA A 257 6.60 -21.05 10.50
N ARG A 258 5.36 -20.53 10.57
CA ARG A 258 4.24 -21.05 9.76
C ARG A 258 4.42 -20.77 8.27
N LEU A 259 4.89 -19.57 7.91
CA LEU A 259 5.23 -19.24 6.52
C LEU A 259 6.35 -20.16 5.99
N ALA A 260 7.39 -20.40 6.78
CA ALA A 260 8.46 -21.33 6.42
C ALA A 260 7.95 -22.77 6.21
N ALA A 261 7.03 -23.24 7.05
CA ALA A 261 6.38 -24.55 6.87
C ALA A 261 5.54 -24.62 5.58
N LEU A 262 5.01 -23.50 5.11
CA LEU A 262 4.35 -23.33 3.81
C LEU A 262 5.33 -23.00 2.67
N ARG A 263 6.64 -23.09 2.90
CA ARG A 263 7.68 -22.71 1.93
C ARG A 263 7.52 -21.28 1.39
N PHE A 264 7.01 -20.40 2.24
CA PHE A 264 6.72 -18.99 1.95
C PHE A 264 5.79 -18.80 0.74
N ASP A 265 4.92 -19.77 0.46
CA ASP A 265 3.88 -19.63 -0.55
C ASP A 265 2.99 -18.41 -0.26
N ARG A 266 2.72 -17.63 -1.31
CA ARG A 266 1.87 -16.43 -1.23
C ARG A 266 0.39 -16.75 -1.26
N ASP A 267 0.03 -17.86 -1.87
CA ASP A 267 -1.35 -18.34 -1.97
C ASP A 267 -1.47 -19.63 -1.15
N ALA A 268 -2.57 -19.73 -0.39
CA ALA A 268 -2.86 -20.89 0.43
C ALA A 268 -4.35 -21.23 0.40
N PHE A 269 -4.66 -22.49 0.70
CA PHE A 269 -6.00 -23.05 0.63
C PHE A 269 -6.38 -23.68 1.97
N ALA A 270 -7.64 -23.52 2.36
CA ALA A 270 -8.18 -23.97 3.64
C ALA A 270 -9.50 -24.73 3.47
N PRO A 271 -9.82 -25.64 4.41
CA PRO A 271 -11.14 -26.25 4.47
C PRO A 271 -12.22 -25.20 4.79
N ILE A 272 -13.48 -25.51 4.45
CA ILE A 272 -14.61 -24.60 4.69
C ILE A 272 -14.78 -24.21 6.17
N GLY A 273 -14.28 -25.04 7.10
CA GLY A 273 -14.25 -24.76 8.54
C GLY A 273 -13.41 -23.54 8.96
N ALA A 274 -12.66 -22.93 8.04
CA ALA A 274 -12.03 -21.63 8.25
C ALA A 274 -13.03 -20.46 8.20
N LEU A 275 -14.16 -20.61 7.49
CA LEU A 275 -15.18 -19.57 7.32
C LEU A 275 -16.51 -19.89 8.02
N VAL A 276 -16.85 -21.17 8.16
CA VAL A 276 -18.16 -21.64 8.65
C VAL A 276 -17.97 -22.49 9.91
N PRO A 277 -18.72 -22.23 11.01
CA PRO A 277 -19.75 -21.19 11.15
C PRO A 277 -19.16 -19.78 11.22
N LYS A 278 -19.92 -18.77 10.75
CA LYS A 278 -19.46 -17.36 10.71
C LYS A 278 -19.03 -16.78 12.06
N THR A 279 -19.53 -17.35 13.16
CA THR A 279 -19.16 -17.00 14.55
C THR A 279 -17.72 -17.39 14.90
N GLU A 280 -17.14 -18.35 14.19
CA GLU A 280 -15.79 -18.85 14.36
C GLU A 280 -14.95 -18.63 13.09
N SER A 281 -15.31 -17.65 12.27
CA SER A 281 -14.64 -17.41 10.99
C SER A 281 -13.33 -16.65 11.17
N VAL A 282 -12.35 -16.92 10.30
CA VAL A 282 -11.15 -16.06 10.15
C VAL A 282 -11.51 -14.63 9.72
N LEU A 283 -12.73 -14.39 9.25
CA LEU A 283 -13.25 -13.06 9.00
C LEU A 283 -13.53 -12.29 10.29
N SER A 284 -13.86 -12.95 11.40
CA SER A 284 -14.20 -12.26 12.65
C SER A 284 -12.97 -11.58 13.26
N VAL A 285 -13.09 -10.28 13.56
CA VAL A 285 -12.02 -9.49 14.22
C VAL A 285 -11.68 -10.01 15.62
N ASP A 286 -12.67 -10.52 16.33
CA ASP A 286 -12.52 -11.03 17.71
C ASP A 286 -11.62 -12.28 17.75
N THR A 287 -11.44 -12.96 16.62
CA THR A 287 -10.50 -14.08 16.49
C THR A 287 -9.08 -13.68 16.85
N LEU A 288 -8.68 -12.43 16.61
CA LEU A 288 -7.33 -11.95 16.93
C LEU A 288 -7.12 -11.66 18.42
N ASP A 289 -8.18 -11.51 19.23
CA ASP A 289 -8.03 -11.36 20.69
C ASP A 289 -7.33 -12.58 21.30
N HIS A 290 -7.44 -13.74 20.64
CA HIS A 290 -6.80 -15.00 21.01
C HIS A 290 -5.40 -15.20 20.40
N LEU A 291 -4.83 -14.22 19.70
CA LEU A 291 -3.53 -14.34 19.03
C LEU A 291 -2.37 -14.58 20.03
N HIS A 292 -2.53 -14.13 21.28
CA HIS A 292 -1.57 -14.36 22.35
C HIS A 292 -1.47 -15.83 22.76
N ASP A 293 -2.50 -16.63 22.52
CA ASP A 293 -2.60 -18.04 22.92
C ASP A 293 -2.21 -18.98 21.78
N PRO A 294 -1.05 -19.67 21.86
CA PRO A 294 -0.63 -20.62 20.83
C PRO A 294 -1.31 -22.00 20.95
N VAL A 295 -2.04 -22.27 22.03
CA VAL A 295 -2.64 -23.60 22.32
C VAL A 295 -4.12 -23.59 21.96
N GLN A 296 -4.38 -23.62 20.66
CA GLN A 296 -5.74 -23.59 20.09
C GLN A 296 -5.93 -24.71 19.05
N PRO A 297 -7.17 -25.13 18.76
CA PRO A 297 -7.44 -26.08 17.68
C PRO A 297 -6.84 -25.60 16.35
N GLY A 298 -6.13 -26.52 15.68
CA GLY A 298 -5.45 -26.24 14.43
C GLY A 298 -6.33 -26.50 13.21
N ILE A 299 -6.23 -25.64 12.21
CA ILE A 299 -6.78 -25.82 10.86
C ILE A 299 -5.63 -26.22 9.94
N GLU A 300 -5.82 -27.30 9.17
CA GLU A 300 -4.86 -27.68 8.13
C GLU A 300 -4.97 -26.73 6.94
N ILE A 301 -3.83 -26.26 6.45
CA ILE A 301 -3.72 -25.33 5.32
C ILE A 301 -2.72 -25.90 4.31
N VAL A 302 -3.01 -25.69 3.03
CA VAL A 302 -2.18 -26.14 1.90
C VAL A 302 -1.66 -24.92 1.14
N GLY A 303 -0.34 -24.76 1.04
CA GLY A 303 0.29 -23.75 0.18
C GLY A 303 0.19 -24.11 -1.31
N ALA A 304 0.34 -23.11 -2.19
CA ALA A 304 0.30 -23.29 -3.64
C ALA A 304 1.27 -24.35 -4.19
N SER A 305 2.43 -24.53 -3.56
CA SER A 305 3.42 -25.56 -3.89
C SER A 305 3.07 -26.96 -3.36
N GLY A 306 1.94 -27.10 -2.66
CA GLY A 306 1.47 -28.34 -2.04
C GLY A 306 1.99 -28.57 -0.61
N ALA A 307 2.79 -27.64 -0.05
CA ALA A 307 3.23 -27.71 1.34
C ALA A 307 2.03 -27.66 2.30
N ARG A 308 2.06 -28.44 3.38
CA ARG A 308 0.97 -28.52 4.36
C ARG A 308 1.44 -28.20 5.76
N THR A 309 0.60 -27.49 6.51
CA THR A 309 0.85 -27.23 7.93
C THR A 309 -0.46 -26.99 8.66
N ARG A 310 -0.43 -27.07 9.99
CA ARG A 310 -1.55 -26.71 10.87
C ARG A 310 -1.25 -25.39 11.55
N LEU A 311 -2.23 -24.49 11.52
CA LEU A 311 -2.19 -23.20 12.20
C LEU A 311 -3.38 -23.10 13.14
N THR A 312 -3.21 -22.42 14.26
CA THR A 312 -4.38 -22.00 15.02
C THR A 312 -5.20 -21.01 14.19
N ARG A 313 -6.51 -20.92 14.46
CA ARG A 313 -7.36 -19.96 13.75
C ARG A 313 -6.90 -18.50 13.91
N PRO A 314 -6.43 -18.03 15.10
CA PRO A 314 -5.82 -16.71 15.24
C PRO A 314 -4.52 -16.53 14.43
N GLU A 315 -3.63 -17.54 14.38
CA GLU A 315 -2.42 -17.49 13.55
C GLU A 315 -2.77 -17.37 12.06
N LEU A 316 -3.71 -18.18 11.59
CA LEU A 316 -4.20 -18.11 10.21
C LEU A 316 -4.82 -16.72 9.92
N THR A 317 -5.69 -16.23 10.80
CA THR A 317 -6.30 -14.90 10.69
C THR A 317 -5.25 -13.80 10.65
N ALA A 318 -4.17 -13.93 11.43
CA ALA A 318 -3.07 -12.98 11.44
C ALA A 318 -2.32 -12.98 10.10
N LEU A 319 -2.07 -14.15 9.49
CA LEU A 319 -1.32 -14.31 8.24
C LEU A 319 -2.11 -13.97 6.97
N ILE A 320 -3.44 -14.01 6.98
CA ILE A 320 -4.22 -13.73 5.76
C ILE A 320 -4.18 -12.23 5.42
N ALA A 321 -3.66 -11.88 4.25
CA ALA A 321 -3.78 -10.54 3.68
C ALA A 321 -5.12 -10.36 2.95
N GLU A 322 -5.53 -11.38 2.20
CA GLU A 322 -6.71 -11.37 1.32
C GLU A 322 -7.48 -12.69 1.42
N LEU A 323 -8.80 -12.63 1.52
CA LEU A 323 -9.71 -13.73 1.23
C LEU A 323 -10.29 -13.52 -0.17
N GLN A 324 -10.24 -14.55 -1.02
CA GLN A 324 -10.90 -14.52 -2.32
C GLN A 324 -12.27 -15.20 -2.26
N ILE A 325 -13.30 -14.49 -2.73
CA ILE A 325 -14.67 -14.95 -2.89
C ILE A 325 -14.99 -14.94 -4.39
N THR A 326 -15.10 -16.12 -4.96
CA THR A 326 -15.56 -16.30 -6.34
C THR A 326 -17.09 -16.14 -6.38
N MET A 327 -17.59 -15.19 -7.16
CA MET A 327 -19.02 -14.93 -7.29
C MET A 327 -19.65 -15.92 -8.28
N MET A 328 -20.83 -16.44 -7.93
CA MET A 328 -21.60 -17.37 -8.77
C MET A 328 -22.16 -16.71 -10.03
N GLU A 329 -22.64 -15.48 -9.90
CA GLU A 329 -23.35 -14.72 -10.93
C GLU A 329 -22.65 -13.38 -11.18
N LEU A 330 -22.60 -12.94 -12.44
CA LEU A 330 -22.05 -11.64 -12.81
C LEU A 330 -22.99 -10.52 -12.35
N PRO A 331 -22.58 -9.65 -11.41
CA PRO A 331 -23.47 -8.60 -10.89
C PRO A 331 -23.69 -7.46 -11.87
N TRP A 332 -22.60 -6.99 -12.48
CA TRP A 332 -22.55 -5.84 -13.39
C TRP A 332 -21.50 -6.10 -14.47
N PRO A 333 -21.67 -5.60 -15.71
CA PRO A 333 -20.70 -5.81 -16.80
C PRO A 333 -19.28 -5.34 -16.46
N ILE A 334 -19.13 -4.28 -15.64
CA ILE A 334 -17.81 -3.80 -15.21
C ILE A 334 -17.00 -4.87 -14.44
N LEU A 335 -17.69 -5.84 -13.80
CA LEU A 335 -17.08 -6.88 -12.99
C LEU A 335 -16.65 -8.12 -13.79
N GLU A 336 -16.86 -8.14 -15.12
CA GLU A 336 -16.26 -9.15 -15.99
C GLU A 336 -14.74 -9.03 -16.02
N ARG A 337 -14.23 -7.80 -15.89
CA ARG A 337 -12.82 -7.45 -16.05
C ARG A 337 -12.21 -6.82 -14.79
N THR A 338 -13.04 -6.45 -13.82
CA THR A 338 -12.65 -5.75 -12.60
C THR A 338 -13.15 -6.50 -11.37
N ASP A 339 -12.31 -6.61 -10.34
CA ASP A 339 -12.71 -7.18 -9.06
C ASP A 339 -13.25 -6.10 -8.11
N LEU A 340 -13.93 -6.53 -7.06
CA LEU A 340 -14.35 -5.64 -5.97
C LEU A 340 -13.57 -6.00 -4.70
N LEU A 341 -12.98 -5.00 -4.05
CA LEU A 341 -12.23 -5.17 -2.81
C LEU A 341 -12.96 -4.51 -1.65
N ASP A 342 -13.28 -5.29 -0.63
CA ASP A 342 -13.74 -4.79 0.66
C ASP A 342 -12.55 -4.66 1.61
N PHE A 343 -12.16 -3.43 1.95
CA PHE A 343 -11.10 -3.17 2.91
C PHE A 343 -11.62 -3.19 4.34
N PRO A 344 -10.83 -3.66 5.31
CA PRO A 344 -11.19 -3.52 6.71
C PRO A 344 -11.37 -2.03 7.08
N GLY A 345 -12.22 -1.78 8.06
CA GLY A 345 -12.47 -0.42 8.55
C GLY A 345 -11.22 0.20 9.17
N ALA A 346 -11.10 1.52 9.06
CA ALA A 346 -9.99 2.23 9.67
C ALA A 346 -10.26 2.52 11.16
N ARG A 347 -9.25 2.32 12.01
CA ARG A 347 -9.37 2.39 13.46
C ARG A 347 -8.57 3.54 14.07
N GLU A 348 -9.20 4.31 14.95
CA GLU A 348 -8.56 5.42 15.71
C GLU A 348 -7.40 4.93 16.57
N ARG A 349 -6.22 5.57 16.50
CA ARG A 349 -5.00 5.21 17.25
C ARG A 349 -5.20 5.28 18.77
N ALA A 350 -4.68 4.27 19.48
CA ALA A 350 -4.88 4.13 20.93
C ALA A 350 -3.92 4.98 21.76
N GLY A 351 -2.68 5.19 21.28
CA GLY A 351 -1.66 6.01 21.95
C GLY A 351 -1.32 5.51 23.36
N LYS A 352 -1.12 4.20 23.53
CA LYS A 352 -0.94 3.52 24.83
C LYS A 352 0.46 2.92 24.97
N ASN A 353 0.94 2.69 26.19
CA ASN A 353 2.25 2.05 26.40
C ASN A 353 2.13 0.53 26.24
N HIS A 354 2.65 -0.03 25.14
CA HIS A 354 2.61 -1.47 24.88
C HIS A 354 3.28 -2.30 25.97
N ALA A 355 4.37 -1.78 26.56
CA ALA A 355 5.15 -2.48 27.57
C ALA A 355 4.39 -2.66 28.89
N ASP A 356 3.43 -1.78 29.19
CA ASP A 356 2.58 -1.89 30.38
C ASP A 356 1.30 -2.69 30.08
N GLU A 357 0.71 -2.46 28.90
CA GLU A 357 -0.63 -2.96 28.56
C GLU A 357 -0.62 -4.45 28.20
N ILE A 358 0.36 -4.94 27.44
CA ILE A 358 0.40 -6.35 27.00
C ILE A 358 0.63 -7.31 28.17
N PRO A 359 1.56 -7.04 29.12
CA PRO A 359 1.68 -7.88 30.31
C PRO A 359 0.44 -7.85 31.22
N ALA A 360 -0.25 -6.71 31.29
CA ALA A 360 -1.47 -6.57 32.10
C ALA A 360 -2.68 -7.29 31.49
N ASP A 361 -2.82 -7.24 30.16
CA ASP A 361 -3.85 -7.95 29.40
C ASP A 361 -3.23 -8.52 28.10
N PRO A 362 -2.89 -9.81 28.05
CA PRO A 362 -2.27 -10.44 26.89
C PRO A 362 -3.07 -10.30 25.58
N LYS A 363 -4.40 -10.10 25.66
CA LYS A 363 -5.25 -9.86 24.47
C LYS A 363 -4.86 -8.59 23.72
N GLN A 364 -4.24 -7.63 24.40
CA GLN A 364 -3.74 -6.40 23.78
C GLN A 364 -2.71 -6.67 22.68
N LEU A 365 -1.99 -7.80 22.71
CA LEU A 365 -1.10 -8.20 21.60
C LEU A 365 -1.86 -8.34 20.28
N GLY A 366 -3.01 -9.02 20.32
CA GLY A 366 -3.91 -9.19 19.17
C GLY A 366 -4.49 -7.86 18.70
N PHE A 367 -4.91 -7.02 19.66
CA PHE A 367 -5.41 -5.68 19.38
C PHE A 367 -4.37 -4.82 18.65
N TYR A 368 -3.14 -4.70 19.16
CA TYR A 368 -2.09 -3.88 18.53
C TYR A 368 -1.65 -4.44 17.18
N PHE A 369 -1.57 -5.77 17.03
CA PHE A 369 -1.28 -6.39 15.73
C PHE A 369 -2.36 -6.07 14.69
N LEU A 370 -3.65 -6.21 15.05
CA LEU A 370 -4.77 -5.90 14.16
C LEU A 370 -4.72 -4.45 13.68
N ARG A 371 -4.40 -3.49 14.56
CA ARG A 371 -4.30 -2.07 14.19
C ARG A 371 -3.20 -1.80 13.17
N GLY A 372 -1.99 -2.34 13.42
CA GLY A 372 -0.88 -2.25 12.47
C GLY A 372 -1.22 -2.91 11.14
N LYS A 373 -1.89 -4.07 11.19
CA LYS A 373 -2.32 -4.83 10.02
C LYS A 373 -3.31 -4.06 9.15
N VAL A 374 -4.38 -3.52 9.74
CA VAL A 374 -5.41 -2.76 9.01
C VAL A 374 -4.81 -1.54 8.31
N ALA A 375 -3.94 -0.79 9.00
CA ALA A 375 -3.27 0.36 8.41
C ALA A 375 -2.36 -0.04 7.25
N TYR A 376 -1.54 -1.07 7.47
CA TYR A 376 -0.62 -1.58 6.47
C TYR A 376 -1.33 -2.16 5.24
N LEU A 377 -2.47 -2.85 5.40
CA LEU A 377 -3.20 -3.45 4.27
C LEU A 377 -3.64 -2.37 3.27
N PHE A 378 -4.20 -1.24 3.70
CA PHE A 378 -4.56 -0.19 2.75
C PHE A 378 -3.32 0.37 2.02
N GLU A 379 -2.23 0.65 2.77
CA GLU A 379 -0.96 1.15 2.23
C GLU A 379 -0.36 0.17 1.20
N ARG A 380 -0.44 -1.13 1.48
CA ARG A 380 0.03 -2.21 0.60
C ARG A 380 -0.71 -2.21 -0.72
N TYR A 381 -2.04 -2.23 -0.73
CA TYR A 381 -2.80 -2.28 -1.99
C TYR A 381 -2.67 -0.99 -2.80
N ALA A 382 -2.53 0.15 -2.12
CA ALA A 382 -2.16 1.41 -2.76
C ALA A 382 -0.77 1.34 -3.41
N ALA A 383 0.22 0.71 -2.77
CA ALA A 383 1.57 0.55 -3.30
C ALA A 383 1.68 -0.51 -4.42
N GLU A 384 0.89 -1.57 -4.34
CA GLU A 384 0.80 -2.65 -5.35
C GLU A 384 0.02 -2.23 -6.61
N ARG A 385 -0.60 -1.02 -6.62
CA ARG A 385 -1.34 -0.46 -7.77
C ARG A 385 -2.47 -1.38 -8.25
N GLU A 386 -3.11 -2.06 -7.32
CA GLU A 386 -4.28 -2.91 -7.62
C GLU A 386 -5.59 -2.11 -7.68
N LEU A 387 -5.60 -0.90 -7.10
CA LEU A 387 -6.77 -0.03 -7.02
C LEU A 387 -6.86 0.89 -8.24
N ASN A 388 -7.78 0.56 -9.14
CA ASN A 388 -8.15 1.45 -10.25
C ASN A 388 -9.07 2.56 -9.79
N ALA A 389 -10.01 2.26 -8.91
CA ALA A 389 -10.94 3.22 -8.33
C ALA A 389 -11.10 2.99 -6.83
N LEU A 390 -11.41 4.06 -6.10
CA LEU A 390 -11.61 4.03 -4.66
C LEU A 390 -12.96 4.67 -4.30
N LEU A 391 -13.81 3.90 -3.63
CA LEU A 391 -15.07 4.34 -3.03
C LEU A 391 -14.84 4.64 -1.55
N LEU A 392 -14.65 5.91 -1.22
CA LEU A 392 -14.50 6.40 0.15
C LEU A 392 -15.87 6.65 0.79
N CYS A 393 -16.28 5.75 1.68
CA CYS A 393 -17.59 5.74 2.31
C CYS A 393 -17.60 6.57 3.60
N ILE A 394 -18.42 7.62 3.62
CA ILE A 394 -18.52 8.55 4.75
C ILE A 394 -19.96 8.63 5.26
N LYS A 395 -20.15 8.48 6.58
CA LYS A 395 -21.46 8.54 7.25
C LYS A 395 -21.80 9.95 7.75
N GLU A 396 -23.06 10.14 8.12
CA GLU A 396 -23.71 11.30 8.74
C GLU A 396 -23.21 11.59 10.17
N SER A 397 -21.93 11.86 10.36
CA SER A 397 -21.40 12.31 11.65
C SER A 397 -20.12 13.10 11.50
N ASN A 398 -19.73 13.82 12.56
CA ASN A 398 -18.38 14.32 12.74
C ASN A 398 -17.46 13.12 12.88
N ASN A 399 -16.97 12.61 11.75
CA ASN A 399 -16.08 11.47 11.75
C ASN A 399 -14.69 11.97 12.15
N PRO A 400 -14.09 11.51 13.27
CA PRO A 400 -12.69 11.75 13.53
C PRO A 400 -11.90 10.91 12.54
N TYR A 401 -11.71 11.41 11.32
CA TYR A 401 -10.63 10.91 10.49
C TYR A 401 -9.36 11.29 11.21
N ASP A 402 -8.65 10.29 11.73
CA ASP A 402 -7.32 10.52 12.25
C ASP A 402 -6.40 11.01 11.11
N ALA A 403 -5.27 11.60 11.49
CA ALA A 403 -4.31 12.11 10.50
C ALA A 403 -3.80 11.00 9.57
N THR A 404 -3.81 9.74 10.02
CA THR A 404 -3.31 8.59 9.28
C THR A 404 -4.20 8.29 8.07
N ILE A 405 -5.52 8.21 8.23
CA ILE A 405 -6.43 7.91 7.10
C ILE A 405 -6.36 9.01 6.02
N ARG A 406 -6.34 10.29 6.44
CA ARG A 406 -6.15 11.42 5.50
C ARG A 406 -4.85 11.29 4.72
N GLN A 407 -3.76 10.99 5.42
CA GLN A 407 -2.44 10.80 4.80
C GLN A 407 -2.46 9.64 3.79
N SER A 408 -3.06 8.50 4.13
CA SER A 408 -3.15 7.36 3.21
C SER A 408 -3.93 7.69 1.94
N ILE A 409 -5.04 8.43 2.06
CA ILE A 409 -5.82 8.90 0.89
C ILE A 409 -4.98 9.86 0.04
N ARG A 410 -4.28 10.81 0.66
CA ARG A 410 -3.40 11.76 -0.06
C ARG A 410 -2.30 11.04 -0.83
N GLN A 411 -1.59 10.12 -0.17
CA GLN A 411 -0.54 9.32 -0.81
C GLN A 411 -1.09 8.49 -1.98
N TRP A 412 -2.30 7.93 -1.86
CA TRP A 412 -2.94 7.23 -2.95
C TRP A 412 -3.27 8.17 -4.13
N ILE A 413 -3.81 9.36 -3.88
CA ILE A 413 -4.06 10.40 -4.91
C ILE A 413 -2.77 10.78 -5.63
N GLU A 414 -1.70 11.08 -4.89
CA GLU A 414 -0.39 11.46 -5.43
C GLU A 414 0.18 10.37 -6.36
N ARG A 415 0.00 9.10 -6.00
CA ARG A 415 0.49 7.96 -6.79
C ARG A 415 -0.35 7.67 -8.04
N THR A 416 -1.66 7.90 -7.96
CA THR A 416 -2.60 7.49 -9.02
C THR A 416 -2.94 8.62 -9.99
N HIS A 417 -3.14 9.84 -9.48
CA HIS A 417 -3.55 11.00 -10.27
C HIS A 417 -2.45 12.07 -10.35
N GLY A 418 -1.59 12.16 -9.34
CA GLY A 418 -0.51 13.15 -9.27
C GLY A 418 -0.68 14.15 -8.12
N GLU A 419 0.42 14.80 -7.75
CA GLU A 419 0.50 15.74 -6.63
C GLU A 419 -0.15 17.07 -6.99
N LYS A 420 -0.09 17.47 -8.26
CA LYS A 420 -0.56 18.77 -8.74
C LYS A 420 -1.88 18.70 -9.50
N PRO A 421 -2.70 19.76 -9.48
CA PRO A 421 -3.96 19.79 -10.22
C PRO A 421 -3.79 19.52 -11.73
N GLU A 422 -2.70 20.00 -12.33
CA GLU A 422 -2.40 19.81 -13.76
C GLU A 422 -2.04 18.37 -14.11
N GLU A 423 -1.53 17.60 -13.16
CA GLU A 423 -1.25 16.17 -13.32
C GLU A 423 -2.56 15.39 -13.21
N ARG A 424 -3.37 15.69 -12.19
CA ARG A 424 -4.66 15.05 -11.97
C ARG A 424 -5.61 15.23 -13.16
N ALA A 425 -5.61 16.40 -13.79
CA ALA A 425 -6.44 16.69 -14.95
C ALA A 425 -6.10 15.87 -16.21
N ARG A 426 -4.98 15.11 -16.23
CA ARG A 426 -4.57 14.27 -17.37
C ARG A 426 -5.14 12.86 -17.32
N VAL A 427 -5.74 12.47 -16.19
CA VAL A 427 -6.32 11.15 -15.98
C VAL A 427 -7.76 11.29 -15.49
N GLU A 428 -8.54 10.24 -15.66
CA GLU A 428 -9.91 10.20 -15.12
C GLU A 428 -9.90 10.19 -13.59
N THR A 429 -10.82 10.92 -12.97
CA THR A 429 -10.97 10.93 -11.51
C THR A 429 -11.52 9.59 -11.05
N ALA A 430 -10.67 8.77 -10.44
CA ALA A 430 -11.01 7.46 -9.91
C ALA A 430 -11.26 7.43 -8.40
N LEU A 431 -11.13 8.58 -7.71
CA LEU A 431 -11.59 8.77 -6.35
C LEU A 431 -13.08 9.13 -6.34
N PHE A 432 -13.90 8.36 -5.63
CA PHE A 432 -15.31 8.64 -5.41
C PHE A 432 -15.56 8.77 -3.91
N ILE A 433 -16.14 9.89 -3.48
CA ILE A 433 -16.60 10.02 -2.10
C ILE A 433 -18.09 9.66 -2.09
N VAL A 434 -18.46 8.67 -1.29
CA VAL A 434 -19.84 8.21 -1.17
C VAL A 434 -20.39 8.65 0.19
N LEU A 435 -21.31 9.62 0.16
CA LEU A 435 -22.06 10.04 1.34
C LEU A 435 -23.17 9.02 1.61
N THR A 436 -22.87 8.11 2.54
CA THR A 436 -23.77 7.00 2.92
C THR A 436 -24.85 7.46 3.90
N ARG A 437 -25.90 6.65 4.07
CA ARG A 437 -27.01 6.89 5.01
C ARG A 437 -27.74 8.22 4.73
N MET A 438 -27.98 8.52 3.46
CA MET A 438 -28.69 9.74 3.06
C MET A 438 -30.15 9.76 3.57
N ASP A 439 -30.75 8.60 3.73
CA ASP A 439 -32.08 8.38 4.29
C ASP A 439 -32.21 8.78 5.76
N MET A 440 -31.13 8.71 6.56
CA MET A 440 -31.16 9.07 7.98
C MET A 440 -31.61 10.51 8.24
N HIS A 441 -31.41 11.41 7.27
CA HIS A 441 -31.86 12.80 7.36
C HIS A 441 -33.38 12.97 7.35
N PHE A 442 -34.11 11.95 6.92
CA PHE A 442 -35.58 11.96 6.93
C PHE A 442 -36.16 11.50 8.25
N ASN A 443 -35.36 10.86 9.11
CA ASN A 443 -35.80 10.49 10.45
C ASN A 443 -36.11 11.75 11.26
N ARG A 444 -37.25 11.74 11.96
CA ARG A 444 -37.75 12.90 12.70
C ARG A 444 -36.73 13.34 13.76
N THR A 445 -36.19 14.55 13.63
CA THR A 445 -35.57 15.25 14.75
C THR A 445 -36.68 15.93 15.54
N PRO A 446 -36.96 15.53 16.80
CA PRO A 446 -38.01 16.16 17.59
C PRO A 446 -37.79 17.68 17.69
N GLY A 447 -38.81 18.48 17.35
CA GLY A 447 -38.78 19.94 17.48
C GLY A 447 -38.32 20.73 16.24
N ARG A 448 -37.94 20.08 15.13
CA ARG A 448 -37.71 20.79 13.86
C ARG A 448 -39.02 20.98 13.11
N ASP A 449 -39.33 22.23 12.75
CA ASP A 449 -40.46 22.55 11.87
C ASP A 449 -40.31 21.87 10.50
N GLU A 450 -41.34 21.13 10.06
CA GLU A 450 -41.36 20.43 8.78
C GLU A 450 -41.37 21.39 7.57
N ALA A 451 -41.74 22.65 7.79
CA ALA A 451 -41.71 23.72 6.79
C ALA A 451 -40.36 24.47 6.74
N ALA A 452 -39.45 24.26 7.70
CA ALA A 452 -38.14 24.91 7.70
C ALA A 452 -37.27 24.42 6.53
N SER A 453 -36.46 25.34 6.00
CA SER A 453 -35.47 25.04 4.95
C SER A 453 -34.52 23.91 5.37
N SER A 454 -34.14 23.07 4.41
CA SER A 454 -33.10 22.06 4.58
C SER A 454 -31.68 22.59 4.30
N ASN A 455 -31.49 23.87 3.99
CA ASN A 455 -30.16 24.43 3.70
C ASN A 455 -29.14 24.18 4.83
N ASP A 456 -29.47 24.53 6.08
CA ASP A 456 -28.60 24.30 7.23
C ASP A 456 -28.25 22.82 7.42
N LEU A 457 -29.13 21.91 6.98
CA LEU A 457 -28.89 20.47 7.02
C LEU A 457 -27.81 20.05 6.02
N TRP A 458 -27.85 20.61 4.81
CA TRP A 458 -26.89 20.32 3.74
C TRP A 458 -25.54 20.98 4.02
N GLU A 459 -25.54 22.20 4.55
CA GLU A 459 -24.32 22.84 5.06
C GLU A 459 -23.69 21.97 6.15
N ALA A 460 -24.46 21.57 7.17
CA ALA A 460 -23.98 20.71 8.24
C ALA A 460 -23.49 19.35 7.71
N ARG A 461 -24.19 18.76 6.75
CA ARG A 461 -23.83 17.47 6.15
C ARG A 461 -22.50 17.55 5.39
N ILE A 462 -22.31 18.56 4.53
CA ILE A 462 -21.05 18.75 3.81
C ILE A 462 -19.93 19.09 4.79
N LYS A 463 -20.18 19.98 5.76
CA LYS A 463 -19.17 20.36 6.76
C LYS A 463 -18.69 19.16 7.58
N ALA A 464 -19.60 18.36 8.12
CA ALA A 464 -19.27 17.23 8.99
C ALA A 464 -18.71 16.02 8.23
N SER A 465 -19.27 15.70 7.05
CA SER A 465 -18.89 14.50 6.30
C SER A 465 -17.79 14.74 5.26
N LEU A 466 -17.49 15.97 4.87
CA LEU A 466 -16.49 16.26 3.83
C LEU A 466 -15.39 17.20 4.35
N LEU A 467 -15.77 18.40 4.81
CA LEU A 467 -14.79 19.44 5.12
C LEU A 467 -13.99 19.10 6.39
N GLN A 468 -14.63 18.91 7.53
CA GLN A 468 -13.92 18.55 8.76
C GLN A 468 -12.97 17.34 8.61
N PRO A 469 -13.37 16.23 7.95
CA PRO A 469 -12.51 15.07 7.87
C PRO A 469 -11.39 15.14 6.82
N LEU A 470 -11.57 15.89 5.72
CA LEU A 470 -10.68 15.84 4.55
C LEU A 470 -10.10 17.19 4.13
N GLN A 471 -10.61 18.30 4.64
CA GLN A 471 -10.13 19.64 4.30
C GLN A 471 -8.73 19.84 4.84
N GLU A 472 -7.87 20.36 3.98
CA GLU A 472 -6.49 20.71 4.29
C GLU A 472 -6.20 22.08 3.69
N ALA A 473 -5.30 22.84 4.32
CA ALA A 473 -4.89 24.13 3.78
C ALA A 473 -4.23 23.93 2.41
N ASN A 474 -4.79 24.55 1.37
CA ASN A 474 -4.38 24.34 -0.03
C ASN A 474 -4.42 22.87 -0.48
N GLY A 475 -5.33 22.08 0.10
CA GLY A 475 -5.48 20.65 -0.18
C GLY A 475 -6.10 20.32 -1.54
N TRP A 476 -6.11 19.03 -1.85
CA TRP A 476 -6.67 18.47 -3.10
C TRP A 476 -8.18 18.68 -3.24
N LEU A 477 -8.91 18.89 -2.13
CA LEU A 477 -10.37 19.08 -2.15
C LEU A 477 -10.76 20.41 -2.81
N ASP A 478 -10.07 21.49 -2.50
CA ASP A 478 -10.31 22.81 -3.10
C ASP A 478 -9.71 22.93 -4.50
N ASN A 479 -8.58 22.25 -4.74
CA ASN A 479 -7.75 22.37 -5.92
C ASN A 479 -7.56 21.00 -6.60
N TRP A 480 -8.66 20.34 -6.96
CA TRP A 480 -8.56 19.03 -7.60
C TRP A 480 -8.00 19.16 -9.02
N HIS A 481 -8.58 20.04 -9.82
CA HIS A 481 -8.12 20.44 -11.15
C HIS A 481 -7.80 21.95 -11.16
N PRO A 482 -7.09 22.47 -12.18
CA PRO A 482 -6.79 23.90 -12.27
C PRO A 482 -8.07 24.74 -12.16
N GLY A 483 -8.18 25.54 -11.09
CA GLY A 483 -9.33 26.40 -10.82
C GLY A 483 -10.63 25.69 -10.43
N ARG A 484 -10.60 24.38 -10.13
CA ARG A 484 -11.81 23.59 -9.83
C ARG A 484 -11.62 22.68 -8.62
N SER A 485 -12.57 22.75 -7.70
CA SER A 485 -12.65 21.85 -6.55
C SER A 485 -13.05 20.43 -6.95
N PHE A 486 -12.79 19.47 -6.07
CA PHE A 486 -13.19 18.08 -6.25
C PHE A 486 -14.71 17.98 -6.34
N ASP A 487 -15.24 17.29 -7.35
CA ASP A 487 -16.69 17.23 -7.59
C ASP A 487 -17.26 15.82 -7.74
N ASN A 488 -16.45 14.79 -7.43
CA ASN A 488 -16.80 13.39 -7.63
C ASN A 488 -17.45 12.76 -6.37
N ILE A 489 -18.46 13.45 -5.83
CA ILE A 489 -19.27 12.96 -4.71
C ILE A 489 -20.54 12.26 -5.25
N LEU A 490 -20.86 11.11 -4.66
CA LEU A 490 -22.08 10.34 -4.88
C LEU A 490 -22.82 10.12 -3.55
N LEU A 491 -24.10 9.76 -3.63
CA LEU A 491 -24.96 9.54 -2.48
C LEU A 491 -25.33 8.06 -2.40
N ALA A 492 -25.49 7.53 -1.18
CA ALA A 492 -25.98 6.17 -0.97
C ALA A 492 -26.93 6.09 0.25
N ARG A 493 -27.93 5.22 0.15
CA ARG A 493 -28.83 4.83 1.25
C ARG A 493 -29.06 3.32 1.22
N ASN A 494 -29.64 2.76 2.29
CA ASN A 494 -29.99 1.35 2.34
C ASN A 494 -31.53 1.16 2.30
N PRO A 495 -32.12 0.90 1.11
CA PRO A 495 -33.54 0.61 0.91
C PRO A 495 -34.18 -0.29 1.95
N GLY A 496 -33.58 -1.45 2.22
CA GLY A 496 -34.13 -2.46 3.12
C GLY A 496 -34.15 -2.06 4.59
N LYS A 497 -33.52 -0.93 4.95
CA LYS A 497 -33.53 -0.36 6.31
C LYS A 497 -34.23 1.00 6.39
N SER A 498 -34.77 1.52 5.29
CA SER A 498 -35.45 2.81 5.21
C SER A 498 -36.96 2.72 5.54
N GLN A 499 -37.34 2.03 6.63
CA GLN A 499 -38.75 1.85 7.03
C GLN A 499 -39.49 3.18 7.32
N SER A 500 -38.74 4.25 7.59
CA SER A 500 -39.27 5.60 7.77
C SER A 500 -39.64 6.30 6.46
N LEU A 501 -39.21 5.77 5.31
CA LEU A 501 -39.45 6.34 3.98
C LEU A 501 -40.45 5.53 3.16
N SER A 502 -40.36 4.20 3.23
CA SER A 502 -41.00 3.30 2.28
C SER A 502 -41.73 2.17 2.98
N GLU A 503 -42.79 1.65 2.34
CA GLU A 503 -43.35 0.34 2.68
C GLU A 503 -42.37 -0.74 2.21
N ILE A 504 -41.94 -1.61 3.14
CA ILE A 504 -40.97 -2.68 2.89
C ILE A 504 -41.66 -4.02 3.11
N ASP A 505 -41.49 -4.95 2.17
CA ASP A 505 -42.03 -6.30 2.27
C ASP A 505 -41.21 -7.21 3.22
N ALA A 506 -41.65 -8.45 3.40
CA ALA A 506 -40.97 -9.44 4.25
C ALA A 506 -39.55 -9.82 3.76
N ASN A 507 -39.23 -9.55 2.49
CA ASN A 507 -37.94 -9.84 1.88
C ASN A 507 -37.02 -8.60 1.86
N GLY A 508 -37.45 -7.47 2.43
CA GLY A 508 -36.67 -6.23 2.47
C GLY A 508 -36.72 -5.40 1.19
N VAL A 509 -37.72 -5.63 0.32
CA VAL A 509 -37.92 -4.89 -0.94
C VAL A 509 -38.80 -3.67 -0.70
N GLU A 510 -38.40 -2.51 -1.22
CA GLU A 510 -39.22 -1.31 -1.20
C GLU A 510 -40.33 -1.40 -2.25
N LEU A 511 -41.59 -1.27 -1.80
CA LEU A 511 -42.76 -1.31 -2.68
C LEU A 511 -43.11 0.08 -3.19
N ARG A 512 -43.20 1.05 -2.28
CA ARG A 512 -43.54 2.45 -2.56
C ARG A 512 -43.14 3.32 -1.38
N TYR A 513 -43.05 4.62 -1.62
CA TYR A 513 -42.88 5.60 -0.55
C TYR A 513 -44.15 5.76 0.28
N LEU A 514 -43.97 6.09 1.57
CA LEU A 514 -45.07 6.44 2.47
C LEU A 514 -45.71 7.78 2.05
N PRO A 515 -46.98 8.03 2.39
CA PRO A 515 -47.66 9.28 2.04
C PRO A 515 -46.88 10.53 2.52
N GLY A 516 -46.71 11.52 1.63
CA GLY A 516 -45.99 12.77 1.93
C GLY A 516 -44.46 12.70 1.74
N VAL A 517 -43.88 11.50 1.58
CA VAL A 517 -42.43 11.33 1.42
C VAL A 517 -41.97 11.77 0.03
N GLU A 518 -42.74 11.50 -1.02
CA GLU A 518 -42.38 11.89 -2.40
C GLU A 518 -42.30 13.41 -2.56
N GLU A 519 -43.27 14.15 -2.01
CA GLU A 519 -43.27 15.61 -2.02
C GLU A 519 -42.07 16.17 -1.24
N LYS A 520 -41.72 15.51 -0.11
CA LYS A 520 -40.55 15.87 0.68
C LYS A 520 -39.25 15.60 -0.08
N ILE A 521 -39.11 14.45 -0.74
CA ILE A 521 -37.96 14.12 -1.60
C ILE A 521 -37.82 15.15 -2.71
N ALA A 522 -38.91 15.55 -3.38
CA ALA A 522 -38.87 16.55 -4.43
C ALA A 522 -38.42 17.93 -3.93
N ARG A 523 -39.03 18.42 -2.83
CA ARG A 523 -38.66 19.71 -2.22
C ARG A 523 -37.20 19.71 -1.75
N TRP A 524 -36.80 18.71 -0.96
CA TRP A 524 -35.45 18.62 -0.43
C TRP A 524 -34.41 18.40 -1.54
N GLY A 525 -34.77 17.72 -2.63
CA GLY A 525 -33.91 17.58 -3.79
C GLY A 525 -33.64 18.91 -4.49
N ALA A 526 -34.65 19.78 -4.62
CA ALA A 526 -34.47 21.11 -5.16
C ALA A 526 -33.57 21.98 -4.26
N GLU A 527 -33.78 21.93 -2.95
CA GLU A 527 -32.95 22.64 -1.96
C GLU A 527 -31.50 22.13 -1.95
N PHE A 528 -31.31 20.81 -1.97
CA PHE A 528 -30.00 20.16 -2.08
C PHE A 528 -29.27 20.60 -3.35
N ALA A 529 -29.93 20.57 -4.50
CA ALA A 529 -29.33 20.93 -5.77
C ALA A 529 -29.02 22.43 -5.91
N ALA A 530 -29.72 23.29 -5.17
CA ALA A 530 -29.49 24.73 -5.13
C ALA A 530 -28.36 25.13 -4.16
N HIS A 531 -28.02 24.28 -3.17
CA HIS A 531 -27.07 24.64 -2.11
C HIS A 531 -25.65 24.87 -2.67
N PRO A 532 -24.98 26.00 -2.34
CA PRO A 532 -23.67 26.35 -2.90
C PRO A 532 -22.59 25.28 -2.66
N ASP A 533 -22.47 24.76 -1.43
CA ASP A 533 -21.48 23.73 -1.12
C ASP A 533 -21.75 22.42 -1.84
N VAL A 534 -23.03 22.07 -2.06
CA VAL A 534 -23.39 20.86 -2.79
C VAL A 534 -23.00 21.01 -4.26
N ARG A 535 -23.33 22.14 -4.89
CA ARG A 535 -22.95 22.43 -6.29
C ARG A 535 -21.43 22.48 -6.49
N ARG A 536 -20.69 22.82 -5.44
CA ARG A 536 -19.23 22.83 -5.47
C ARG A 536 -18.63 21.43 -5.52
N TYR A 537 -19.18 20.48 -4.76
CA TYR A 537 -18.57 19.16 -4.56
C TYR A 537 -19.33 17.99 -5.19
N VAL A 538 -20.55 18.20 -5.68
CA VAL A 538 -21.35 17.18 -6.38
C VAL A 538 -21.54 17.63 -7.83
N ARG A 539 -20.96 16.88 -8.78
CA ARG A 539 -20.98 17.20 -10.22
C ARG A 539 -22.38 17.44 -10.79
N ASP A 540 -23.34 16.59 -10.43
CA ASP A 540 -24.74 16.70 -10.84
C ASP A 540 -25.64 16.42 -9.61
N PRO A 541 -25.94 17.46 -8.81
CA PRO A 541 -26.69 17.29 -7.57
C PRO A 541 -28.11 16.76 -7.77
N ALA A 542 -28.81 17.24 -8.80
CA ALA A 542 -30.19 16.87 -9.08
C ALA A 542 -30.30 15.40 -9.50
N ARG A 543 -29.39 14.96 -10.37
CA ARG A 543 -29.30 13.55 -10.76
C ARG A 543 -28.89 12.67 -9.58
N ALA A 544 -27.84 13.04 -8.84
CA ALA A 544 -27.40 12.26 -7.68
C ALA A 544 -28.53 12.06 -6.64
N TRP A 545 -29.35 13.09 -6.42
CA TRP A 545 -30.51 13.02 -5.52
C TRP A 545 -31.62 12.11 -6.06
N SER A 546 -32.03 12.29 -7.31
CA SER A 546 -33.08 11.46 -7.91
C SER A 546 -32.70 9.97 -7.97
N GLU A 547 -31.44 9.68 -8.30
CA GLU A 547 -30.93 8.30 -8.37
C GLU A 547 -30.88 7.64 -6.98
N VAL A 548 -30.38 8.34 -5.94
CA VAL A 548 -30.30 7.75 -4.59
C VAL A 548 -31.69 7.46 -4.01
N PHE A 549 -32.73 8.19 -4.41
CA PHE A 549 -34.13 7.95 -4.05
C PHE A 549 -34.90 7.19 -5.15
N ARG A 550 -34.24 6.42 -6.00
CA ARG A 550 -34.90 5.38 -6.80
C ARG A 550 -35.19 4.17 -5.92
N LEU A 551 -36.41 3.64 -5.96
CA LEU A 551 -36.82 2.47 -5.15
C LEU A 551 -35.93 1.27 -5.49
N ASN A 552 -35.48 0.55 -4.45
CA ASN A 552 -34.60 -0.63 -4.51
C ASN A 552 -33.19 -0.40 -5.09
N ASP A 553 -33.06 0.32 -6.20
CA ASP A 553 -31.75 0.60 -6.81
C ASP A 553 -30.92 1.58 -5.99
N ALA A 554 -31.55 2.61 -5.41
CA ALA A 554 -30.90 3.58 -4.52
C ALA A 554 -29.55 4.13 -5.01
N GLY A 555 -29.45 4.43 -6.30
CA GLY A 555 -28.30 5.06 -6.93
C GLY A 555 -27.21 4.08 -7.37
N MET A 556 -27.42 2.77 -7.24
CA MET A 556 -26.43 1.76 -7.58
C MET A 556 -26.14 1.71 -9.08
N SER A 557 -27.18 1.77 -9.93
CA SER A 557 -26.96 1.84 -11.39
C SER A 557 -26.17 3.09 -11.78
N TYR A 558 -26.46 4.24 -11.15
CA TYR A 558 -25.72 5.49 -11.39
C TYR A 558 -24.27 5.40 -10.91
N LEU A 559 -24.02 4.77 -9.76
CA LEU A 559 -22.67 4.50 -9.28
C LEU A 559 -21.88 3.62 -10.28
N VAL A 560 -22.49 2.55 -10.79
CA VAL A 560 -21.87 1.65 -11.78
C VAL A 560 -21.57 2.38 -13.09
N GLU A 561 -22.50 3.21 -13.58
CA GLU A 561 -22.27 4.09 -14.74
C GLU A 561 -21.05 5.00 -14.51
N ARG A 562 -20.94 5.60 -13.33
CA ARG A 562 -19.84 6.51 -12.98
C ARG A 562 -18.50 5.79 -12.78
N LEU A 563 -18.52 4.52 -12.39
CA LEU A 563 -17.32 3.68 -12.26
C LEU A 563 -16.83 3.13 -13.59
N ALA A 564 -17.72 2.90 -14.56
CA ALA A 564 -17.37 2.24 -15.81
C ALA A 564 -16.17 2.87 -16.56
N PRO A 565 -16.01 4.21 -16.65
CA PRO A 565 -14.87 4.82 -17.34
C PRO A 565 -13.50 4.53 -16.71
N VAL A 566 -13.45 4.23 -15.40
CA VAL A 566 -12.21 3.95 -14.67
C VAL A 566 -11.97 2.46 -14.42
N CYS A 567 -12.95 1.61 -14.75
CA CYS A 567 -12.89 0.14 -14.62
C CYS A 567 -12.42 -0.53 -15.92
N ASP A 568 -11.38 0.01 -16.55
CA ASP A 568 -10.76 -0.55 -17.75
C ASP A 568 -9.33 -1.04 -17.44
N PRO A 569 -9.03 -2.34 -17.61
CA PRO A 569 -7.69 -2.89 -17.45
C PRO A 569 -6.60 -2.15 -18.25
N ARG A 570 -6.94 -1.61 -19.42
CA ARG A 570 -6.00 -0.88 -20.29
C ARG A 570 -5.43 0.36 -19.63
N LEU A 571 -6.25 1.09 -18.84
CA LEU A 571 -5.79 2.28 -18.11
C LEU A 571 -4.64 1.95 -17.16
N LYS A 572 -4.71 0.80 -16.49
CA LYS A 572 -3.62 0.33 -15.62
C LYS A 572 -2.38 -0.05 -16.43
N LEU A 573 -2.55 -0.76 -17.55
CA LEU A 573 -1.43 -1.13 -18.41
C LEU A 573 -0.72 0.11 -18.96
N ASP A 574 -1.46 1.11 -19.43
CA ASP A 574 -0.93 2.40 -19.90
C ASP A 574 -0.19 3.14 -18.78
N GLN A 575 -0.75 3.16 -17.57
CA GLN A 575 -0.10 3.75 -16.40
C GLN A 575 1.22 3.05 -16.06
N VAL A 576 1.23 1.71 -16.04
CA VAL A 576 2.44 0.91 -15.79
C VAL A 576 3.48 1.16 -16.89
N ALA A 577 3.06 1.22 -18.16
CA ALA A 577 3.91 1.51 -19.29
C ALA A 577 4.55 2.91 -19.22
N GLY A 578 3.77 3.94 -18.88
CA GLY A 578 4.28 5.30 -18.70
C GLY A 578 5.28 5.42 -17.54
N GLN A 579 4.99 4.77 -16.40
CA GLN A 579 5.88 4.76 -15.24
C GLN A 579 7.20 4.03 -15.53
N ILE A 580 7.14 2.84 -16.13
CA ILE A 580 8.36 2.09 -16.45
C ILE A 580 9.20 2.82 -17.52
N ALA A 581 8.56 3.45 -18.51
CA ALA A 581 9.26 4.26 -19.51
C ALA A 581 10.00 5.44 -18.87
N THR A 582 9.35 6.16 -17.95
CA THR A 582 9.96 7.27 -17.21
C THR A 582 11.17 6.80 -16.39
N ARG A 583 11.06 5.66 -15.70
CA ARG A 583 12.16 5.09 -14.91
C ARG A 583 13.34 4.69 -15.79
N ARG A 584 13.08 3.99 -16.90
CA ARG A 584 14.12 3.62 -17.89
C ARG A 584 14.83 4.85 -18.46
N ALA A 585 14.09 5.90 -18.80
CA ALA A 585 14.65 7.15 -19.30
C ALA A 585 15.55 7.82 -18.25
N ASN A 586 15.14 7.87 -16.99
CA ASN A 586 15.94 8.40 -15.88
C ASN A 586 17.21 7.58 -15.66
N MET A 587 17.11 6.24 -15.62
CA MET A 587 18.28 5.35 -15.49
C MET A 587 19.27 5.56 -16.63
N ARG A 588 18.78 5.61 -17.87
CA ARG A 588 19.62 5.88 -19.05
C ARG A 588 20.32 7.23 -18.95
N ARG A 589 19.61 8.28 -18.52
CA ARG A 589 20.21 9.62 -18.33
C ARG A 589 21.31 9.59 -17.27
N ARG A 590 21.10 8.89 -16.15
CA ARG A 590 22.10 8.77 -15.08
C ARG A 590 23.35 8.00 -15.52
N LEU A 591 23.21 6.95 -16.32
CA LEU A 591 24.33 6.14 -16.80
C LEU A 591 25.03 6.72 -18.04
N ALA A 592 24.43 7.70 -18.72
CA ALA A 592 24.94 8.24 -19.99
C ALA A 592 26.37 8.78 -19.88
N GLU A 593 26.78 9.28 -18.71
CA GLU A 593 28.12 9.80 -18.45
C GLU A 593 29.21 8.72 -18.64
N TRP A 594 28.91 7.47 -18.29
CA TRP A 594 29.88 6.35 -18.34
C TRP A 594 29.65 5.38 -19.49
N HIS A 595 28.66 5.65 -20.34
CA HIS A 595 28.38 4.82 -21.51
C HIS A 595 29.45 5.02 -22.60
N VAL A 596 30.05 3.91 -23.00
CA VAL A 596 30.96 3.79 -24.15
C VAL A 596 30.23 2.92 -25.17
N GLY A 597 29.93 3.48 -26.34
CA GLY A 597 29.25 2.74 -27.40
C GLY A 597 30.18 1.81 -28.16
N ASP A 598 29.59 0.86 -28.90
CA ASP A 598 30.34 -0.09 -29.74
C ASP A 598 30.86 0.56 -31.04
N ASP A 599 30.34 1.73 -31.40
CA ASP A 599 30.82 2.54 -32.51
C ASP A 599 32.09 3.30 -32.09
N LEU A 600 33.24 2.69 -32.40
CA LEU A 600 34.56 3.23 -32.08
C LEU A 600 34.82 4.59 -32.74
N GLU A 601 34.28 4.84 -33.93
CA GLU A 601 34.44 6.12 -34.63
C GLU A 601 33.65 7.23 -33.94
N ALA A 602 32.39 6.94 -33.57
CA ALA A 602 31.58 7.88 -32.82
C ALA A 602 32.17 8.18 -31.43
N GLU A 603 32.71 7.16 -30.74
CA GLU A 603 33.36 7.35 -29.44
C GLU A 603 34.69 8.13 -29.57
N HIS A 604 35.48 7.87 -30.63
CA HIS A 604 36.68 8.64 -30.92
C HIS A 604 36.34 10.12 -31.21
N ALA A 605 35.33 10.38 -32.04
CA ALA A 605 34.84 11.73 -32.33
C ALA A 605 34.35 12.44 -31.07
N LYS A 606 33.59 11.74 -30.20
CA LYS A 606 33.13 12.26 -28.90
C LYS A 606 34.31 12.65 -28.00
N ARG A 607 35.33 11.80 -27.89
CA ARG A 607 36.53 12.08 -27.07
C ARG A 607 37.37 13.22 -27.65
N ALA A 608 37.55 13.24 -28.97
CA ALA A 608 38.25 14.31 -29.66
C ALA A 608 37.55 15.66 -29.44
N ALA A 609 36.22 15.71 -29.55
CA ALA A 609 35.42 16.90 -29.28
C ALA A 609 35.52 17.36 -27.82
N ALA A 610 35.55 16.44 -26.85
CA ALA A 610 35.71 16.77 -25.44
C ALA A 610 37.11 17.32 -25.10
N ILE A 611 38.14 16.86 -25.81
CA ILE A 611 39.54 17.27 -25.61
C ILE A 611 39.86 18.55 -26.39
N ALA A 612 39.18 18.83 -27.51
CA ALA A 612 39.48 19.96 -28.38
C ALA A 612 39.57 21.32 -27.64
N PRO A 613 38.64 21.70 -26.74
CA PRO A 613 38.77 22.96 -26.00
C PRO A 613 39.99 23.03 -25.08
N VAL A 614 40.41 21.89 -24.52
CA VAL A 614 41.62 21.81 -23.69
C VAL A 614 42.85 22.01 -24.55
N VAL A 615 42.91 21.33 -25.71
CA VAL A 615 44.00 21.48 -26.68
C VAL A 615 44.08 22.90 -27.22
N GLU A 616 42.96 23.52 -27.58
CA GLU A 616 42.90 24.92 -28.00
C GLU A 616 43.46 25.86 -26.93
N ARG A 617 43.11 25.64 -25.65
CA ARG A 617 43.66 26.43 -24.55
C ARG A 617 45.14 26.17 -24.29
N LEU A 618 45.60 24.94 -24.48
CA LEU A 618 47.03 24.59 -24.38
C LEU A 618 47.84 25.26 -25.48
N ILE A 619 47.34 25.25 -26.73
CA ILE A 619 47.94 25.96 -27.86
C ILE A 619 47.98 27.46 -27.58
N ALA A 620 46.86 28.06 -27.18
CA ALA A 620 46.81 29.49 -26.83
C ALA A 620 47.74 29.85 -25.64
N CYS A 621 47.95 28.92 -24.70
CA CYS A 621 48.91 29.08 -23.61
C CYS A 621 50.36 29.07 -24.12
N ALA A 622 50.67 28.16 -25.05
CA ALA A 622 51.97 28.06 -25.69
C ALA A 622 52.28 29.28 -26.56
N ASP A 623 51.34 29.72 -27.40
CA ASP A 623 51.45 30.90 -28.27
C ASP A 623 51.64 32.19 -27.46
N ALA A 624 51.04 32.27 -26.27
CA ALA A 624 51.23 33.37 -25.34
C ALA A 624 52.54 33.29 -24.53
N GLY A 625 53.40 32.29 -24.76
CA GLY A 625 54.64 32.07 -24.01
C GLY A 625 54.44 31.70 -22.54
N ARG A 626 53.25 31.25 -22.14
CA ARG A 626 52.88 30.97 -20.73
C ARG A 626 52.96 29.50 -20.34
N PHE A 627 53.54 28.66 -21.20
CA PHE A 627 53.64 27.22 -20.95
C PHE A 627 54.38 26.88 -19.65
N ALA A 628 55.42 27.64 -19.28
CA ALA A 628 56.13 27.46 -18.02
C ALA A 628 55.23 27.71 -16.79
N THR A 629 54.33 28.69 -16.86
CA THR A 629 53.36 28.99 -15.80
C THR A 629 52.33 27.87 -15.64
N LEU A 630 51.85 27.31 -16.75
CA LEU A 630 50.99 26.13 -16.72
C LEU A 630 51.69 24.93 -16.08
N LEU A 631 52.93 24.64 -16.46
CA LEU A 631 53.76 23.60 -15.85
C LEU A 631 53.91 23.83 -14.34
N ALA A 632 54.15 25.07 -13.90
CA ALA A 632 54.23 25.40 -12.49
C ALA A 632 52.92 25.12 -11.73
N HIS A 633 51.75 25.31 -12.35
CA HIS A 633 50.45 24.97 -11.77
C HIS A 633 50.12 23.46 -11.79
N LEU A 634 50.77 22.67 -12.65
CA LEU A 634 50.62 21.22 -12.72
C LEU A 634 51.62 20.48 -11.82
N HIS A 635 52.67 21.14 -11.37
CA HIS A 635 53.57 20.59 -10.36
C HIS A 635 52.94 20.64 -8.98
N LEU A 636 53.12 19.58 -8.22
CA LEU A 636 52.80 19.55 -6.80
C LEU A 636 53.64 20.62 -6.09
N THR A 637 52.99 21.45 -5.27
CA THR A 637 53.73 22.25 -4.30
C THR A 637 54.47 21.33 -3.32
N PRO A 638 55.57 21.80 -2.68
CA PRO A 638 56.25 21.01 -1.66
C PRO A 638 55.34 20.52 -0.52
N ALA A 639 54.27 21.27 -0.22
CA ALA A 639 53.26 20.88 0.76
C ALA A 639 52.37 19.72 0.25
N GLU A 640 51.87 19.80 -0.99
CA GLU A 640 51.06 18.74 -1.61
C GLU A 640 51.87 17.47 -1.88
N ALA A 641 53.12 17.61 -2.32
CA ALA A 641 54.05 16.50 -2.49
C ALA A 641 54.32 15.78 -1.16
N ARG A 642 54.50 16.54 -0.07
CA ARG A 642 54.67 16.00 1.28
C ARG A 642 53.41 15.26 1.76
N GLU A 643 52.22 15.78 1.48
CA GLU A 643 50.95 15.14 1.84
C GLU A 643 50.73 13.83 1.05
N VAL A 644 51.03 13.81 -0.25
CA VAL A 644 50.96 12.61 -1.10
C VAL A 644 51.97 11.54 -0.65
N MET A 645 53.20 11.93 -0.31
CA MET A 645 54.21 11.02 0.25
C MET A 645 53.78 10.44 1.60
N LEU A 646 53.17 11.24 2.47
CA LEU A 646 52.66 10.78 3.77
C LEU A 646 51.48 9.82 3.64
N ARG A 647 50.54 10.08 2.71
CA ARG A 647 49.42 9.17 2.42
C ARG A 647 49.87 7.82 1.84
N ASN A 648 50.85 7.83 0.93
CA ASN A 648 51.38 6.60 0.36
C ASN A 648 52.31 5.84 1.32
N GLY A 649 53.03 6.53 2.21
CA GLY A 649 53.80 5.91 3.28
C GLY A 649 52.93 5.17 4.30
N GLN A 650 51.74 5.68 4.60
CA GLN A 650 50.75 4.98 5.44
C GLN A 650 50.12 3.77 4.75
N ALA A 651 49.90 3.83 3.43
CA ALA A 651 49.41 2.68 2.65
C ALA A 651 50.45 1.56 2.52
N ALA A 652 51.75 1.89 2.46
CA ALA A 652 52.82 0.90 2.46
C ALA A 652 53.06 0.27 3.85
N ALA A 653 52.87 1.03 4.93
CA ALA A 653 52.96 0.52 6.30
C ALA A 653 51.79 -0.43 6.67
N ALA A 654 50.63 -0.27 6.05
CA ALA A 654 49.48 -1.17 6.22
C ALA A 654 49.59 -2.50 5.44
N ALA A 655 50.56 -2.62 4.52
CA ALA A 655 50.74 -3.80 3.66
C ALA A 655 51.93 -4.70 4.06
N ALA A 656 52.66 -4.38 5.13
CA ALA A 656 53.73 -5.23 5.64
C ALA A 656 53.17 -6.37 6.51
N PRO A 657 53.39 -7.66 6.19
CA PRO A 657 53.05 -8.75 7.09
C PRO A 657 54.00 -8.74 8.28
N GLY A 658 53.44 -8.80 9.49
CA GLY A 658 54.20 -8.92 10.73
C GLY A 658 55.07 -10.16 10.70
N THR A 659 56.39 -9.97 10.61
CA THR A 659 57.37 -11.02 10.87
C THR A 659 57.43 -11.24 12.38
N ALA A 660 56.86 -12.37 12.80
CA ALA A 660 57.22 -13.03 14.04
C ALA A 660 58.73 -13.35 14.03
N ALA A 661 59.37 -13.17 15.18
CA ALA A 661 60.73 -13.63 15.45
C ALA A 661 60.81 -13.93 16.96
N PRO A 662 61.76 -14.78 17.39
CA PRO A 662 63.18 -14.52 17.15
C PRO A 662 63.80 -15.30 16.00
#